data_AF-A0A3C1P0Z5-F1
#
_entry.id   AF-A0A3C1P0Z5-F1
#
_cell.length_a   1.000
_cell.length_b   1.000
_cell.length_c   1.000
_cell.angle_alpha   90.00
_cell.angle_beta   90.00
_cell.angle_gamma   90.00
#
_symmetry.space_group_name_H-M   'P 1'
#
loop_
_entity.id
_entity.type
_entity.pdbx_description
1 polymer ?
#
loop_
_entity_poly.entity_id
_entity_poly.type
_entity_poly.pdbx_seq_one_letter_code
_entity_poly.pdbx_strand_id
1 'polypeptide(L)'
;MTALDDTRRRQLDDALPDESTVESDVEESVDEVVVLEEEIERLRQRVVDLELTVTEYRNQMSQVLSSASWKMTSPIRATASRYRTAKVKAKRTAKRIKHGSTSSDHKVLTAGLFMPDLTTLPEGSPLRRKIDVNTLRRPPEADGPLTRPEGEPRILVVAHVHYPELWADIDDRLVRMPEDYDLIVTVTEGSAETAIPRIMSRHPKARIEVVPNKGRDWAPLVRLANKGLLSGYDAVAKVHTKKSEHRIDGDGWRIALLDGVFESPAQIRKTIDLLQEDRSVGLVVPTGHVAGTEHWGSNQGIVEALAYRLPMAFDPDLLKFPAGSMFWCRPWLLERLADLDINDEHFEPEAGQYDATTAHALERLIGIFSQVGGMDIVESMAVSRRLRDYRKNPVQRPNIYAFYLPQYHQCPENDEFWGEGFTDWVNVKKAKPLFEGHRQPILPSEEVGFYDLKDPEVLRKQAKMAKVHGIDGFIFHYYWFDGKKVLDTPLNNWLADPTIDMPLALCWANEPWTRRWDGLENDVLIHQTYGVDWASRFWNSILPFLQDERYLTVDGAPMLVIYRSGLMPDPASAFAHWRQLALDESFQRIHLTIVDRSRDTCGPEPSALKLADEVISFPPGSGVELQALSAPGLSLRVGADQLLSYGSAFRAPAHVLFPGWDNTARRGAEGYTFFGSSACPWAGNLRLSFGSDRLYVNAWNEWAEGAALEPSLPSGRALLSTIRDVWQVASRIQPTGVE
;
A
#
# COMPACT_ATOMS: atom_id res chain seq x y z
N MET A 1 -55.26 79.63 -47.97
CA MET A 1 -53.95 80.15 -48.38
C MET A 1 -53.29 80.60 -47.10
N THR A 2 -52.35 79.92 -46.47
CA THR A 2 -51.28 78.99 -46.89
C THR A 2 -50.92 78.29 -45.56
N ALA A 3 -51.07 76.97 -45.38
CA ALA A 3 -50.33 75.89 -46.02
C ALA A 3 -48.84 76.22 -46.15
N LEU A 4 -48.04 75.52 -45.35
CA LEU A 4 -46.58 75.35 -45.50
C LEU A 4 -45.75 76.60 -45.25
N ASP A 5 -45.54 76.98 -43.97
CA ASP A 5 -44.21 77.53 -43.60
C ASP A 5 -43.84 77.48 -42.11
N ASP A 6 -44.78 77.28 -41.18
CA ASP A 6 -44.45 77.35 -39.74
C ASP A 6 -44.31 75.99 -39.02
N THR A 7 -44.57 74.88 -39.71
CA THR A 7 -44.50 73.53 -39.11
C THR A 7 -43.10 72.93 -39.11
N ARG A 8 -42.10 73.64 -39.68
CA ARG A 8 -40.68 73.23 -39.68
C ARG A 8 -39.83 73.93 -38.62
N ARG A 9 -40.41 74.87 -37.86
CA ARG A 9 -39.74 75.59 -36.75
C ARG A 9 -40.20 75.17 -35.35
N ARG A 10 -41.11 74.19 -35.24
CA ARG A 10 -41.62 73.67 -33.94
C ARG A 10 -41.36 72.18 -33.71
N GLN A 11 -40.37 71.60 -34.39
CA GLN A 11 -39.92 70.22 -34.18
C GLN A 11 -38.39 70.11 -34.07
N LEU A 12 -37.73 71.15 -33.55
CA LEU A 12 -36.29 71.15 -33.28
C LEU A 12 -35.90 71.63 -31.87
N ASP A 13 -36.88 71.83 -30.98
CA ASP A 13 -36.65 72.32 -29.61
C ASP A 13 -36.87 71.25 -28.51
N ASP A 14 -37.03 69.97 -28.87
CA ASP A 14 -37.41 68.89 -27.91
C ASP A 14 -36.32 67.80 -27.71
N ALA A 15 -35.03 68.13 -27.87
CA ALA A 15 -33.93 67.22 -27.50
C ALA A 15 -32.58 67.93 -27.24
N LEU A 16 -32.58 69.06 -26.54
CA LEU A 16 -31.35 69.61 -25.95
C LEU A 16 -31.41 69.42 -24.42
N PRO A 17 -30.40 68.78 -23.79
CA PRO A 17 -30.31 68.77 -22.34
C PRO A 17 -30.19 70.21 -21.83
N ASP A 18 -30.87 70.48 -20.73
CA ASP A 18 -30.86 71.77 -20.05
C ASP A 18 -29.40 72.15 -19.71
N GLU A 19 -28.91 73.32 -20.17
CA GLU A 19 -27.53 73.77 -19.90
C GLU A 19 -27.25 73.84 -18.39
N SER A 20 -28.29 74.02 -17.55
CA SER A 20 -28.16 73.98 -16.09
C SER A 20 -27.95 72.58 -15.49
N THR A 21 -28.28 71.50 -16.22
CA THR A 21 -28.00 70.11 -15.78
C THR A 21 -26.60 69.64 -16.18
N VAL A 22 -26.04 70.19 -17.26
CA VAL A 22 -24.66 69.88 -17.67
C VAL A 22 -23.64 70.64 -16.80
N GLU A 23 -23.93 71.89 -16.40
CA GLU A 23 -23.08 72.62 -15.46
C GLU A 23 -23.09 72.02 -14.05
N SER A 24 -24.23 71.50 -13.56
CA SER A 24 -24.29 70.84 -12.25
C SER A 24 -23.58 69.47 -12.23
N ASP A 25 -23.71 68.68 -13.30
CA ASP A 25 -23.04 67.37 -13.41
C ASP A 25 -21.53 67.52 -13.66
N VAL A 26 -21.08 68.63 -14.28
CA VAL A 26 -19.66 68.98 -14.43
C VAL A 26 -19.09 69.54 -13.12
N GLU A 27 -19.83 70.33 -12.34
CA GLU A 27 -19.38 70.76 -11.01
C GLU A 27 -19.31 69.61 -10.00
N GLU A 28 -20.30 68.70 -9.96
CA GLU A 28 -20.26 67.51 -9.09
C GLU A 28 -19.14 66.53 -9.49
N SER A 29 -18.89 66.33 -10.79
CA SER A 29 -17.81 65.44 -11.25
C SER A 29 -16.41 66.06 -11.09
N VAL A 30 -16.28 67.38 -11.13
CA VAL A 30 -15.02 68.08 -10.80
C VAL A 30 -14.74 68.00 -9.30
N ASP A 31 -15.76 68.14 -8.44
CA ASP A 31 -15.62 67.95 -6.99
C ASP A 31 -15.29 66.49 -6.63
N GLU A 32 -15.88 65.49 -7.31
CA GLU A 32 -15.50 64.08 -7.11
C GLU A 32 -14.06 63.78 -7.56
N VAL A 33 -13.60 64.38 -8.68
CA VAL A 33 -12.21 64.24 -9.14
C VAL A 33 -11.24 64.87 -8.16
N VAL A 34 -11.56 66.05 -7.61
CA VAL A 34 -10.73 66.71 -6.58
C VAL A 34 -10.67 65.89 -5.31
N VAL A 35 -11.81 65.32 -4.85
CA VAL A 35 -11.84 64.42 -3.69
C VAL A 35 -11.05 63.14 -3.93
N LEU A 36 -11.14 62.54 -5.13
CA LEU A 36 -10.36 61.36 -5.50
C LEU A 36 -8.86 61.66 -5.63
N GLU A 37 -8.48 62.84 -6.13
CA GLU A 37 -7.08 63.26 -6.17
C GLU A 37 -6.51 63.48 -4.76
N GLU A 38 -7.29 64.08 -3.85
CA GLU A 38 -6.93 64.19 -2.43
C GLU A 38 -6.81 62.82 -1.76
N GLU A 39 -7.70 61.87 -2.07
CA GLU A 39 -7.66 60.51 -1.54
C GLU A 39 -6.50 59.69 -2.12
N ILE A 40 -6.19 59.84 -3.41
CA ILE A 40 -5.01 59.24 -4.05
C ILE A 40 -3.73 59.79 -3.42
N GLU A 41 -3.64 61.09 -3.18
CA GLU A 41 -2.46 61.69 -2.55
C GLU A 41 -2.33 61.25 -1.09
N ARG A 42 -3.44 61.14 -0.36
CA ARG A 42 -3.47 60.57 1.00
C ARG A 42 -3.05 59.10 1.02
N LEU A 43 -3.47 58.31 0.04
CA LEU A 43 -3.08 56.90 -0.10
C LEU A 43 -1.60 56.76 -0.49
N ARG A 44 -1.08 57.62 -1.37
CA ARG A 44 0.35 57.68 -1.70
C ARG A 44 1.18 58.03 -0.48
N GLN A 45 0.77 59.04 0.29
CA GLN A 45 1.44 59.39 1.54
C GLN A 45 1.40 58.23 2.55
N ARG A 46 0.29 57.48 2.60
CA ARG A 46 0.16 56.29 3.44
C ARG A 46 1.00 55.11 2.97
N VAL A 47 1.21 54.94 1.66
CA VAL A 47 2.16 53.97 1.10
C VAL A 47 3.58 54.35 1.49
N VAL A 48 3.96 55.63 1.40
CA VAL A 48 5.28 56.12 1.83
C VAL A 48 5.48 55.91 3.35
N ASP A 49 4.47 56.22 4.17
CA ASP A 49 4.52 56.01 5.61
C ASP A 49 4.57 54.51 5.97
N LEU A 50 3.87 53.65 5.22
CA LEU A 50 3.94 52.19 5.38
C LEU A 50 5.29 51.64 4.93
N GLU A 51 5.89 52.16 3.86
CA GLU A 51 7.22 51.78 3.42
C GLU A 51 8.29 52.21 4.42
N LEU A 52 8.16 53.39 5.02
CA LEU A 52 8.95 53.85 6.15
C LEU A 52 8.76 52.94 7.36
N THR A 53 7.52 52.59 7.70
CA THR A 53 7.19 51.70 8.82
C THR A 53 7.72 50.28 8.59
N VAL A 54 7.63 49.74 7.38
CA VAL A 54 8.19 48.44 6.99
C VAL A 54 9.72 48.49 7.02
N THR A 55 10.32 49.58 6.59
CA THR A 55 11.78 49.80 6.66
C THR A 55 12.23 49.93 8.12
N GLU A 56 11.44 50.59 8.96
CA GLU A 56 11.69 50.73 10.39
C GLU A 56 11.50 49.40 11.13
N TYR A 57 10.48 48.60 10.79
CA TYR A 57 10.34 47.22 11.25
C TYR A 57 11.45 46.32 10.74
N ARG A 58 11.93 46.47 9.50
CA ARG A 58 13.11 45.76 8.98
C ARG A 58 14.38 46.17 9.70
N ASN A 59 14.51 47.44 10.07
CA ASN A 59 15.63 47.95 10.85
C ASN A 59 15.55 47.51 12.31
N GLN A 60 14.37 47.49 12.92
CA GLN A 60 14.13 46.95 14.26
C GLN A 60 14.32 45.43 14.30
N MET A 61 13.86 44.71 13.26
CA MET A 61 14.09 43.28 13.10
C MET A 61 15.57 43.01 12.86
N SER A 62 16.27 43.82 12.06
CA SER A 62 17.72 43.77 11.90
C SER A 62 18.43 44.10 13.22
N GLN A 63 17.91 45.02 14.04
CA GLN A 63 18.42 45.29 15.39
C GLN A 63 18.16 44.13 16.35
N VAL A 64 17.02 43.44 16.27
CA VAL A 64 16.71 42.23 17.05
C VAL A 64 17.59 41.06 16.58
N LEU A 65 17.74 40.84 15.28
CA LEU A 65 18.60 39.83 14.67
C LEU A 65 20.09 40.12 14.88
N SER A 66 20.46 41.39 14.99
CA SER A 66 21.82 41.84 15.30
C SER A 66 22.11 41.98 16.79
N SER A 67 21.06 41.90 17.64
CA SER A 67 21.15 42.04 19.09
C SER A 67 21.97 40.91 19.71
N ALA A 68 22.71 41.25 20.77
CA ALA A 68 23.53 40.29 21.50
C ALA A 68 22.70 39.11 22.07
N SER A 69 21.41 39.29 22.39
CA SER A 69 20.54 38.23 22.90
C SER A 69 20.06 37.25 21.81
N TRP A 70 19.77 37.72 20.59
CA TRP A 70 19.41 36.84 19.48
C TRP A 70 20.63 36.12 18.87
N LYS A 71 21.77 36.82 18.76
CA LYS A 71 23.06 36.23 18.38
C LYS A 71 23.63 35.30 19.46
N MET A 72 23.34 35.49 20.75
CA MET A 72 23.72 34.52 21.79
C MET A 72 22.86 33.25 21.77
N THR A 73 21.57 33.35 21.44
CA THR A 73 20.65 32.19 21.49
C THR A 73 20.47 31.43 20.17
N SER A 74 20.90 32.02 19.04
CA SER A 74 20.92 31.34 17.73
C SER A 74 21.94 30.18 17.67
N PRO A 75 23.20 30.34 18.14
CA PRO A 75 24.10 29.23 18.34
C PRO A 75 23.51 28.22 19.30
N ILE A 76 22.89 28.62 20.42
CA ILE A 76 22.33 27.65 21.38
C ILE A 76 21.16 26.85 20.77
N ARG A 77 20.34 27.42 19.88
CA ARG A 77 19.25 26.72 19.18
C ARG A 77 19.74 25.80 18.04
N ALA A 78 20.65 26.29 17.20
CA ALA A 78 21.29 25.48 16.17
C ALA A 78 22.19 24.40 16.77
N THR A 79 22.84 24.69 17.90
CA THR A 79 23.65 23.75 18.68
C THR A 79 22.77 22.83 19.50
N ALA A 80 21.57 23.20 19.96
CA ALA A 80 20.64 22.25 20.60
C ALA A 80 20.07 21.23 19.61
N SER A 81 19.79 21.64 18.37
CA SER A 81 19.45 20.74 17.27
C SER A 81 20.65 19.86 16.89
N ARG A 82 21.83 20.45 16.64
CA ARG A 82 23.07 19.70 16.35
C ARG A 82 23.53 18.82 17.52
N TYR A 83 23.27 19.20 18.77
CA TYR A 83 23.59 18.46 20.00
C TYR A 83 22.55 17.36 20.24
N ARG A 84 21.27 17.55 19.89
CA ARG A 84 20.30 16.43 19.83
C ARG A 84 20.73 15.43 18.76
N THR A 85 21.06 15.86 17.55
CA THR A 85 21.52 15.00 16.48
C THR A 85 22.84 14.31 16.84
N ALA A 86 23.80 15.02 17.43
CA ALA A 86 25.07 14.47 17.89
C ALA A 86 24.91 13.56 19.13
N LYS A 87 23.99 13.85 20.05
CA LYS A 87 23.67 13.01 21.22
C LYS A 87 22.92 11.75 20.82
N VAL A 88 22.04 11.82 19.81
CA VAL A 88 21.40 10.64 19.18
C VAL A 88 22.45 9.82 18.44
N LYS A 89 23.34 10.45 17.67
CA LYS A 89 24.46 9.79 16.99
C LYS A 89 25.42 9.14 17.98
N ALA A 90 25.77 9.83 19.08
CA ALA A 90 26.60 9.30 20.15
C ALA A 90 25.91 8.19 20.95
N LYS A 91 24.60 8.29 21.23
CA LYS A 91 23.81 7.18 21.79
C LYS A 91 23.78 5.98 20.84
N ARG A 92 23.69 6.17 19.53
CA ARG A 92 23.74 5.10 18.52
C ARG A 92 25.11 4.46 18.42
N THR A 93 26.18 5.25 18.42
CA THR A 93 27.56 4.75 18.42
C THR A 93 27.87 4.02 19.73
N ALA A 94 27.40 4.53 20.88
CA ALA A 94 27.50 3.85 22.17
C ALA A 94 26.66 2.56 22.19
N LYS A 95 25.47 2.55 21.57
CA LYS A 95 24.66 1.32 21.41
C LYS A 95 25.37 0.32 20.48
N ARG A 96 26.04 0.76 19.41
CA ARG A 96 26.90 -0.04 18.52
C ARG A 96 28.10 -0.66 19.24
N ILE A 97 28.77 0.09 20.10
CA ILE A 97 29.94 -0.41 20.86
C ILE A 97 29.50 -1.36 21.97
N LYS A 98 28.35 -1.11 22.61
CA LYS A 98 27.77 -2.02 23.62
C LYS A 98 27.22 -3.32 23.04
N HIS A 99 26.92 -3.34 21.73
CA HIS A 99 26.49 -4.51 20.96
C HIS A 99 27.55 -4.93 19.92
N GLY A 100 28.82 -4.55 20.12
CA GLY A 100 29.88 -4.84 19.17
C GLY A 100 30.47 -6.23 19.38
N SER A 101 30.60 -6.97 18.27
CA SER A 101 31.35 -8.22 18.10
C SER A 101 30.60 -9.54 18.35
N THR A 102 29.50 -9.75 17.64
CA THR A 102 29.15 -11.06 17.08
C THR A 102 28.65 -10.86 15.64
N SER A 103 28.77 -11.89 14.80
CA SER A 103 28.68 -11.92 13.33
C SER A 103 27.75 -10.92 12.64
N SER A 104 28.10 -10.57 11.39
CA SER A 104 27.26 -9.89 10.41
C SER A 104 25.97 -10.64 10.02
N ASP A 105 25.51 -11.58 10.83
CA ASP A 105 24.33 -12.41 10.59
C ASP A 105 23.17 -11.95 11.50
N HIS A 106 22.13 -11.41 10.87
CA HIS A 106 20.76 -11.22 11.37
C HIS A 106 20.51 -10.17 12.48
N LYS A 107 20.67 -8.89 12.14
CA LYS A 107 20.05 -7.78 12.90
C LYS A 107 18.51 -7.92 12.84
N VAL A 108 17.86 -8.19 13.98
CA VAL A 108 16.39 -8.20 14.09
C VAL A 108 15.86 -6.77 13.91
N LEU A 109 15.04 -6.53 12.89
CA LEU A 109 14.47 -5.20 12.61
C LEU A 109 13.18 -4.99 13.41
N THR A 110 13.12 -3.88 14.16
CA THR A 110 11.96 -3.54 15.00
C THR A 110 11.45 -2.11 14.82
N ALA A 111 12.17 -1.27 14.06
CA ALA A 111 11.72 0.09 13.77
C ALA A 111 10.43 0.03 12.94
N GLY A 112 9.39 0.76 13.38
CA GLY A 112 8.06 0.76 12.76
C GLY A 112 7.12 -0.36 13.21
N LEU A 113 7.59 -1.36 13.96
CA LEU A 113 6.72 -2.40 14.53
C LEU A 113 6.05 -1.98 15.83
N PHE A 114 6.74 -1.20 16.64
CA PHE A 114 6.28 -0.77 17.96
C PHE A 114 6.21 0.75 18.02
N MET A 115 5.27 1.27 18.81
CA MET A 115 5.18 2.68 19.08
C MET A 115 6.52 3.16 19.68
N PRO A 116 7.18 4.16 19.10
CA PRO A 116 8.41 4.70 19.68
C PRO A 116 8.10 5.36 21.02
N ASP A 117 9.09 5.45 21.89
CA ASP A 117 8.98 6.18 23.15
C ASP A 117 8.51 7.61 22.86
N LEU A 118 7.37 8.01 23.42
CA LEU A 118 6.75 9.31 23.18
C LEU A 118 7.67 10.48 23.55
N THR A 119 8.68 10.27 24.40
CA THR A 119 9.69 11.28 24.72
C THR A 119 10.70 11.53 23.60
N THR A 120 10.79 10.62 22.63
CA THR A 120 11.64 10.77 21.43
C THR A 120 10.96 11.60 20.35
N LEU A 121 9.63 11.73 20.40
CA LEU A 121 8.86 12.60 19.52
C LEU A 121 8.98 14.07 19.95
N PRO A 122 9.00 15.03 19.01
CA PRO A 122 8.93 16.45 19.34
C PRO A 122 7.72 16.77 20.21
N GLU A 123 7.87 17.69 21.17
CA GLU A 123 6.84 17.96 22.18
C GLU A 123 5.50 18.40 21.57
N GLY A 124 5.54 19.18 20.49
CA GLY A 124 4.37 19.62 19.74
C GLY A 124 3.93 18.67 18.60
N SER A 125 4.53 17.49 18.47
CA SER A 125 4.12 16.56 17.42
C SER A 125 2.71 16.02 17.69
N PRO A 126 1.77 16.10 16.73
CA PRO A 126 0.41 15.58 16.89
C PRO A 126 0.39 14.04 17.00
N LEU A 127 1.46 13.38 16.55
CA LEU A 127 1.65 11.93 16.66
C LEU A 127 2.15 11.49 18.04
N ARG A 128 2.39 12.43 18.97
CA ARG A 128 2.76 12.16 20.37
C ARG A 128 1.54 11.79 21.22
N ARG A 129 0.74 10.84 20.74
CA ARG A 129 -0.47 10.33 21.42
C ARG A 129 -0.52 8.82 21.32
N LYS A 130 -1.04 8.16 22.35
CA LYS A 130 -1.29 6.71 22.30
C LYS A 130 -2.45 6.47 21.32
N ILE A 131 -2.31 5.42 20.50
CA ILE A 131 -3.32 5.02 19.51
C ILE A 131 -3.72 3.58 19.77
N ASP A 132 -4.98 3.25 19.51
CA ASP A 132 -5.41 1.86 19.40
C ASP A 132 -5.41 1.46 17.92
N VAL A 133 -4.45 0.62 17.53
CA VAL A 133 -4.29 0.17 16.14
C VAL A 133 -5.50 -0.63 15.63
N ASN A 134 -6.32 -1.19 16.52
CA ASN A 134 -7.54 -1.92 16.17
C ASN A 134 -8.71 -1.00 15.82
N THR A 135 -8.56 0.31 15.98
CA THR A 135 -9.52 1.32 15.52
C THR A 135 -9.21 1.84 14.13
N LEU A 136 -7.98 1.63 13.64
CA LEU A 136 -7.56 2.08 12.32
C LEU A 136 -8.36 1.35 11.25
N ARG A 137 -8.91 2.10 10.30
CA ARG A 137 -9.64 1.56 9.17
C ARG A 137 -9.05 2.12 7.91
N ARG A 138 -8.83 1.24 6.93
CA ARG A 138 -8.58 1.71 5.58
C ARG A 138 -9.90 2.32 5.05
N PRO A 139 -9.89 3.54 4.50
CA PRO A 139 -11.04 4.03 3.76
C PRO A 139 -11.43 3.02 2.67
N PRO A 140 -12.72 2.87 2.33
CA PRO A 140 -13.13 2.04 1.21
C PRO A 140 -12.32 2.42 -0.03
N GLU A 141 -11.80 1.43 -0.76
CA GLU A 141 -11.21 1.71 -2.07
C GLU A 141 -12.32 2.36 -2.90
N ALA A 142 -12.16 3.63 -3.26
CA ALA A 142 -12.99 4.19 -4.31
C ALA A 142 -12.56 3.45 -5.58
N ASP A 143 -13.48 2.77 -6.24
CA ASP A 143 -13.34 2.52 -7.67
C ASP A 143 -13.29 3.90 -8.32
N GLY A 144 -12.09 4.49 -8.41
CA GLY A 144 -11.94 5.86 -8.89
C GLY A 144 -12.55 6.02 -10.28
N PRO A 145 -13.23 7.14 -10.60
CA PRO A 145 -13.52 7.49 -11.99
C PRO A 145 -12.19 7.89 -12.65
N LEU A 146 -11.86 7.57 -13.91
CA LEU A 146 -12.68 7.72 -15.12
C LEU A 146 -12.38 6.61 -16.13
N THR A 147 -13.45 6.15 -16.77
CA THR A 147 -13.47 5.53 -18.10
C THR A 147 -12.50 6.23 -19.07
N ARG A 148 -11.50 5.50 -19.56
CA ARG A 148 -10.71 5.80 -20.77
C ARG A 148 -10.58 4.53 -21.61
N PRO A 149 -10.37 4.63 -22.93
CA PRO A 149 -10.28 3.47 -23.83
C PRO A 149 -9.19 2.48 -23.43
N GLU A 150 -9.41 1.19 -23.69
CA GLU A 150 -8.39 0.16 -23.47
C GLU A 150 -7.12 0.45 -24.30
N GLY A 151 -5.94 0.38 -23.67
CA GLY A 151 -4.64 0.37 -24.36
C GLY A 151 -3.76 1.62 -24.22
N GLU A 152 -4.24 2.71 -23.60
CA GLU A 152 -3.44 3.92 -23.35
C GLU A 152 -2.92 4.01 -21.90
N PRO A 153 -1.70 4.55 -21.69
CA PRO A 153 -1.13 4.71 -20.34
C PRO A 153 -1.98 5.70 -19.53
N ARG A 154 -2.44 5.29 -18.34
CA ARG A 154 -3.20 6.16 -17.45
C ARG A 154 -2.24 6.96 -16.59
N ILE A 155 -2.05 8.23 -16.93
CA ILE A 155 -1.08 9.11 -16.28
C ILE A 155 -1.82 10.14 -15.42
N LEU A 156 -1.39 10.27 -14.16
CA LEU A 156 -1.84 11.33 -13.28
C LEU A 156 -0.69 12.30 -12.99
N VAL A 157 -0.97 13.59 -13.14
CA VAL A 157 -0.13 14.65 -12.57
C VAL A 157 -0.82 15.22 -11.33
N VAL A 158 -0.14 15.16 -10.19
CA VAL A 158 -0.56 15.81 -8.95
C VAL A 158 0.33 17.01 -8.70
N ALA A 159 -0.26 18.20 -8.77
CA ALA A 159 0.42 19.46 -8.48
C ALA A 159 -0.13 20.07 -7.17
N HIS A 160 0.75 20.49 -6.28
CA HIS A 160 0.38 21.33 -5.13
C HIS A 160 0.84 22.78 -5.32
N VAL A 161 -0.10 23.72 -5.30
CA VAL A 161 0.14 25.16 -5.52
C VAL A 161 -0.10 25.91 -4.22
N HIS A 162 1.01 26.35 -3.63
CA HIS A 162 1.06 27.23 -2.47
C HIS A 162 1.53 28.64 -2.86
N TYR A 163 2.45 28.74 -3.83
CA TYR A 163 2.98 30.00 -4.37
C TYR A 163 2.41 30.23 -5.78
N PRO A 164 1.29 30.96 -5.93
CA PRO A 164 0.56 31.07 -7.21
C PRO A 164 1.37 31.67 -8.37
N GLU A 165 2.33 32.55 -8.07
CA GLU A 165 3.26 33.13 -9.04
C GLU A 165 4.22 32.10 -9.65
N LEU A 166 4.54 31.03 -8.92
CA LEU A 166 5.42 29.95 -9.40
C LEU A 166 4.68 28.87 -10.19
N TRP A 167 3.35 28.98 -10.38
CA TRP A 167 2.60 28.04 -11.21
C TRP A 167 3.14 27.94 -12.64
N ALA A 168 3.63 29.06 -13.19
CA ALA A 168 4.18 29.10 -14.55
C ALA A 168 5.35 28.11 -14.73
N ASP A 169 6.20 27.95 -13.72
CA ASP A 169 7.33 27.01 -13.78
C ASP A 169 6.88 25.55 -13.98
N ILE A 170 5.72 25.18 -13.43
CA ILE A 170 5.13 23.86 -13.61
C ILE A 170 4.43 23.78 -14.96
N ASP A 171 3.56 24.75 -15.26
CA ASP A 171 2.74 24.81 -16.47
C ASP A 171 3.58 24.76 -17.77
N ASP A 172 4.69 25.50 -17.81
CA ASP A 172 5.61 25.51 -18.97
C ASP A 172 6.24 24.14 -19.25
N ARG A 173 6.34 23.29 -18.21
CA ARG A 173 6.92 21.95 -18.32
C ARG A 173 5.89 20.88 -18.62
N LEU A 174 4.63 21.09 -18.23
CA LEU A 174 3.52 20.18 -18.59
C LEU A 174 3.33 20.07 -20.11
N VAL A 175 3.66 21.13 -20.86
CA VAL A 175 3.66 21.12 -22.34
C VAL A 175 4.59 20.06 -22.94
N ARG A 176 5.58 19.56 -22.17
CA ARG A 176 6.51 18.50 -22.60
C ARG A 176 5.90 17.10 -22.47
N MET A 177 4.71 16.94 -21.88
CA MET A 177 4.08 15.63 -21.70
C MET A 177 3.76 15.02 -23.08
N PRO A 178 4.26 13.81 -23.39
CA PRO A 178 4.07 13.17 -24.69
C PRO A 178 2.75 12.38 -24.82
N GLU A 179 2.06 12.12 -23.70
CA GLU A 179 0.83 11.32 -23.61
C GLU A 179 -0.27 12.13 -22.91
N ASP A 180 -1.53 11.76 -23.10
CA ASP A 180 -2.65 12.35 -22.38
C ASP A 180 -2.58 12.04 -20.88
N TYR A 181 -2.91 13.02 -20.04
CA TYR A 181 -2.84 12.90 -18.59
C TYR A 181 -4.07 13.52 -17.91
N ASP A 182 -4.38 13.03 -16.72
CA ASP A 182 -5.28 13.70 -15.79
C ASP A 182 -4.47 14.63 -14.88
N LEU A 183 -5.03 15.78 -14.53
CA LEU A 183 -4.39 16.78 -13.68
C LEU A 183 -5.23 17.04 -12.44
N ILE A 184 -4.68 16.75 -11.27
CA ILE A 184 -5.22 17.19 -9.98
C ILE A 184 -4.32 18.29 -9.44
N VAL A 185 -4.89 19.47 -9.23
CA VAL A 185 -4.20 20.60 -8.60
C VAL A 185 -4.81 20.87 -7.23
N THR A 186 -4.01 20.73 -6.18
CA THR A 186 -4.39 21.19 -4.84
C THR A 186 -3.90 22.63 -4.66
N VAL A 187 -4.77 23.52 -4.19
CA VAL A 187 -4.50 24.95 -4.06
C VAL A 187 -4.67 25.35 -2.61
N THR A 188 -3.66 26.00 -2.01
CA THR A 188 -3.75 26.45 -0.62
C THR A 188 -4.77 27.59 -0.45
N GLU A 189 -5.75 27.36 0.41
CA GLU A 189 -6.76 28.35 0.84
C GLU A 189 -6.09 29.60 1.45
N GLY A 190 -6.55 30.78 1.05
CA GLY A 190 -6.09 32.07 1.54
C GLY A 190 -4.77 32.57 0.95
N SER A 191 -4.03 31.75 0.19
CA SER A 191 -2.73 32.16 -0.38
C SER A 191 -2.58 31.92 -1.88
N ALA A 192 -3.25 30.91 -2.45
CA ALA A 192 -2.97 30.46 -3.81
C ALA A 192 -4.19 30.44 -4.75
N GLU A 193 -5.38 30.82 -4.27
CA GLU A 193 -6.63 30.80 -5.06
C GLU A 193 -6.57 31.69 -6.31
N THR A 194 -5.72 32.71 -6.29
CA THR A 194 -5.43 33.58 -7.45
C THR A 194 -4.84 32.84 -8.65
N ALA A 195 -4.27 31.64 -8.45
CA ALA A 195 -3.81 30.79 -9.54
C ALA A 195 -4.96 30.06 -10.27
N ILE A 196 -6.12 29.87 -9.64
CA ILE A 196 -7.21 29.02 -10.17
C ILE A 196 -7.67 29.47 -11.56
N PRO A 197 -7.96 30.78 -11.83
CA PRO A 197 -8.38 31.21 -13.16
C PRO A 197 -7.32 30.91 -14.23
N ARG A 198 -6.04 31.11 -13.90
CA ARG A 198 -4.92 30.81 -14.81
C ARG A 198 -4.82 29.32 -15.10
N ILE A 199 -4.91 28.46 -14.07
CA ILE A 199 -4.90 27.00 -14.23
C ILE A 199 -6.05 26.56 -15.12
N MET A 200 -7.29 26.97 -14.81
CA MET A 200 -8.49 26.55 -15.54
C MET A 200 -8.53 27.06 -16.99
N SER A 201 -7.91 28.21 -17.27
CA SER A 201 -7.84 28.75 -18.64
C SER A 201 -7.00 27.86 -19.59
N ARG A 202 -5.95 27.21 -19.06
CA ARG A 202 -5.03 26.36 -19.84
C ARG A 202 -5.33 24.87 -19.68
N HIS A 203 -5.86 24.46 -18.53
CA HIS A 203 -6.19 23.08 -18.18
C HIS A 203 -7.65 22.98 -17.74
N PRO A 204 -8.64 23.16 -18.64
CA PRO A 204 -10.06 23.22 -18.29
C PRO A 204 -10.62 21.90 -17.73
N LYS A 205 -9.92 20.78 -17.96
CA LYS A 205 -10.25 19.45 -17.41
C LYS A 205 -9.60 19.18 -16.05
N ALA A 206 -8.78 20.09 -15.53
CA ALA A 206 -8.09 19.89 -14.26
C ALA A 206 -9.09 19.81 -13.10
N ARG A 207 -8.86 18.88 -12.18
CA ARG A 207 -9.57 18.84 -10.91
C ARG A 207 -8.86 19.73 -9.91
N ILE A 208 -9.54 20.78 -9.44
CA ILE A 208 -9.02 21.70 -8.43
C ILE A 208 -9.56 21.31 -7.05
N GLU A 209 -8.67 21.21 -6.07
CA GLU A 209 -9.00 20.95 -4.67
C GLU A 209 -8.42 22.08 -3.81
N VAL A 210 -9.28 22.97 -3.31
CA VAL A 210 -8.86 23.99 -2.34
C VAL A 210 -8.66 23.33 -0.99
N VAL A 211 -7.48 23.50 -0.40
CA VAL A 211 -7.04 22.78 0.81
C VAL A 211 -6.47 23.74 1.86
N PRO A 212 -6.60 23.43 3.16
CA PRO A 212 -6.00 24.24 4.21
C PRO A 212 -4.47 24.34 4.08
N ASN A 213 -3.89 25.45 4.57
CA ASN A 213 -2.45 25.61 4.69
C ASN A 213 -1.87 24.76 5.84
N LYS A 214 -1.78 23.44 5.62
CA LYS A 214 -1.27 22.47 6.59
C LYS A 214 -0.44 21.39 5.91
N GLY A 215 0.64 20.97 6.56
CA GLY A 215 1.44 19.82 6.16
C GLY A 215 2.10 19.94 4.79
N ARG A 216 2.33 21.18 4.35
CA ARG A 216 2.93 21.53 3.04
C ARG A 216 2.29 20.75 1.88
N ASP A 217 3.10 20.13 1.04
CA ASP A 217 2.69 19.34 -0.12
C ASP A 217 2.25 17.90 0.24
N TRP A 218 2.49 17.43 1.47
CA TRP A 218 2.21 16.06 1.88
C TRP A 218 0.80 15.86 2.46
N ALA A 219 0.26 16.80 3.25
CA ALA A 219 -1.12 16.67 3.73
C ALA A 219 -2.16 16.72 2.59
N PRO A 220 -2.04 17.61 1.58
CA PRO A 220 -2.89 17.57 0.40
C PRO A 220 -2.80 16.23 -0.33
N LEU A 221 -1.60 15.66 -0.47
CA LEU A 221 -1.42 14.34 -1.09
C LEU A 221 -2.10 13.22 -0.29
N VAL A 222 -1.95 13.21 1.04
CA VAL A 222 -2.65 12.27 1.94
C VAL A 222 -4.17 12.40 1.78
N ARG A 223 -4.70 13.62 1.68
CA ARG A 223 -6.13 13.86 1.42
C ARG A 223 -6.58 13.22 0.10
N LEU A 224 -5.78 13.33 -0.95
CA LEU A 224 -6.08 12.68 -2.24
C LEU A 224 -6.04 11.15 -2.13
N ALA A 225 -5.05 10.59 -1.42
CA ALA A 225 -4.96 9.16 -1.16
C ALA A 225 -6.18 8.65 -0.38
N ASN A 226 -6.58 9.34 0.69
CA ASN A 226 -7.76 8.99 1.50
C ASN A 226 -9.08 9.07 0.72
N LYS A 227 -9.14 9.91 -0.32
CA LYS A 227 -10.29 10.01 -1.25
C LYS A 227 -10.25 8.95 -2.36
N GLY A 228 -9.20 8.13 -2.44
CA GLY A 228 -9.00 7.16 -3.52
C GLY A 228 -8.66 7.79 -4.88
N LEU A 229 -8.28 9.07 -4.92
CA LEU A 229 -8.05 9.80 -6.17
C LEU A 229 -6.69 9.50 -6.83
N LEU A 230 -5.86 8.67 -6.20
CA LEU A 230 -4.57 8.24 -6.72
C LEU A 230 -4.61 6.85 -7.35
N SER A 231 -5.75 6.16 -7.26
CA SER A 231 -5.95 4.80 -7.76
C SER A 231 -6.33 4.75 -9.23
N GLY A 232 -6.05 3.62 -9.88
CA GLY A 232 -6.43 3.39 -11.28
C GLY A 232 -5.48 3.99 -12.32
N TYR A 233 -4.35 4.55 -11.90
CA TYR A 233 -3.30 5.04 -12.79
C TYR A 233 -2.16 4.02 -12.94
N ASP A 234 -1.35 4.21 -13.97
CA ASP A 234 -0.15 3.42 -14.24
C ASP A 234 1.13 4.14 -13.80
N ALA A 235 1.12 5.48 -13.83
CA ALA A 235 2.21 6.32 -13.33
C ALA A 235 1.66 7.65 -12.79
N VAL A 236 2.26 8.14 -11.69
CA VAL A 236 1.92 9.45 -11.10
C VAL A 236 3.15 10.34 -11.08
N ALA A 237 3.06 11.55 -11.64
CA ALA A 237 4.02 12.62 -11.44
C ALA A 237 3.54 13.52 -10.29
N LYS A 238 4.33 13.60 -9.21
CA LYS A 238 4.08 14.50 -8.08
C LYS A 238 5.00 15.71 -8.17
N VAL A 239 4.42 16.91 -8.20
CA VAL A 239 5.16 18.18 -8.21
C VAL A 239 4.49 19.23 -7.32
N HIS A 240 5.21 20.28 -6.96
CA HIS A 240 4.63 21.38 -6.19
C HIS A 240 5.38 22.70 -6.40
N THR A 241 4.73 23.83 -6.13
CA THR A 241 5.42 25.13 -6.08
C THR A 241 6.32 25.19 -4.86
N LYS A 242 7.51 25.76 -4.98
CA LYS A 242 8.49 25.83 -3.88
C LYS A 242 9.31 27.11 -3.93
N LYS A 243 9.29 27.89 -2.85
CA LYS A 243 10.30 28.90 -2.55
C LYS A 243 11.30 28.36 -1.54
N SER A 244 12.58 28.60 -1.77
CA SER A 244 13.62 28.30 -0.78
C SER A 244 14.24 29.64 -0.34
N GLU A 245 13.51 30.39 0.48
CA GLU A 245 13.86 31.77 0.90
C GLU A 245 15.18 31.87 1.69
N HIS A 246 15.76 30.74 2.09
CA HIS A 246 16.99 30.67 2.90
C HIS A 246 18.22 30.15 2.16
N ARG A 247 18.14 29.93 0.84
CA ARG A 247 19.29 29.49 0.03
C ARG A 247 19.55 30.44 -1.15
N ILE A 248 20.83 30.74 -1.39
CA ILE A 248 21.29 31.53 -2.54
C ILE A 248 20.98 30.81 -3.88
N ASP A 249 20.81 29.48 -3.86
CA ASP A 249 20.52 28.61 -5.01
C ASP A 249 19.06 28.08 -5.05
N GLY A 250 18.15 28.69 -4.29
CA GLY A 250 16.80 28.18 -4.06
C GLY A 250 15.95 27.97 -5.32
N ASP A 251 16.02 28.90 -6.27
CA ASP A 251 15.35 28.79 -7.57
C ASP A 251 16.01 27.73 -8.45
N GLY A 252 17.34 27.62 -8.41
CA GLY A 252 18.09 26.58 -9.12
C GLY A 252 17.70 25.17 -8.68
N TRP A 253 17.48 24.96 -7.38
CA TRP A 253 17.00 23.68 -6.84
C TRP A 253 15.59 23.32 -7.33
N ARG A 254 14.65 24.29 -7.34
CA ARG A 254 13.29 24.08 -7.87
C ARG A 254 13.34 23.72 -9.36
N ILE A 255 14.10 24.48 -10.14
CA ILE A 255 14.26 24.27 -11.57
C ILE A 255 14.84 22.88 -11.84
N ALA A 256 15.90 22.47 -11.13
CA ALA A 256 16.51 21.16 -11.28
C ALA A 256 15.54 20.00 -10.97
N LEU A 257 14.71 20.13 -9.92
CA LEU A 257 13.67 19.14 -9.62
C LEU A 257 12.65 19.03 -10.75
N LEU A 258 12.09 20.16 -11.18
CA LEU A 258 11.06 20.18 -12.21
C LEU A 258 11.60 19.72 -13.58
N ASP A 259 12.81 20.12 -13.94
CA ASP A 259 13.47 19.64 -15.16
C ASP A 259 13.89 18.17 -15.06
N GLY A 260 14.17 17.64 -13.87
CA GLY A 260 14.39 16.20 -13.68
C GLY A 260 13.12 15.37 -13.80
N VAL A 261 11.96 15.91 -13.41
CA VAL A 261 10.64 15.26 -13.58
C VAL A 261 10.16 15.37 -15.03
N PHE A 262 10.29 16.55 -15.64
CA PHE A 262 9.79 16.87 -16.98
C PHE A 262 10.92 17.24 -17.96
N GLU A 263 11.94 16.39 -18.07
CA GLU A 263 13.16 16.70 -18.82
C GLU A 263 12.91 16.94 -20.32
N SER A 264 12.37 15.93 -21.00
CA SER A 264 12.01 16.00 -22.42
C SER A 264 10.88 15.00 -22.71
N PRO A 265 10.08 15.20 -23.77
CA PRO A 265 9.02 14.25 -24.14
C PRO A 265 9.54 12.80 -24.26
N ALA A 266 10.71 12.60 -24.86
CA ALA A 266 11.32 11.28 -25.02
C ALA A 266 11.73 10.65 -23.68
N GLN A 267 12.21 11.43 -22.72
CA GLN A 267 12.60 10.93 -21.41
C GLN A 267 11.38 10.66 -20.53
N ILE A 268 10.35 11.51 -20.58
CA ILE A 268 9.08 11.30 -19.87
C ILE A 268 8.44 9.98 -20.30
N ARG A 269 8.36 9.72 -21.62
CA ARG A 269 7.83 8.44 -22.13
C ARG A 269 8.60 7.23 -21.57
N LYS A 270 9.93 7.26 -21.56
CA LYS A 270 10.73 6.17 -20.98
C LYS A 270 10.51 5.99 -19.48
N THR A 271 10.26 7.07 -18.73
CA THR A 271 9.94 6.99 -17.31
C THR A 271 8.58 6.32 -17.08
N ILE A 272 7.58 6.64 -17.90
CA ILE A 272 6.26 5.99 -17.90
C ILE A 272 6.41 4.51 -18.26
N ASP A 273 7.09 4.20 -19.37
CA ASP A 273 7.38 2.82 -19.79
C ASP A 273 8.06 2.02 -18.66
N LEU A 274 9.05 2.61 -17.98
CA LEU A 274 9.75 1.95 -16.88
C LEU A 274 8.81 1.64 -15.70
N LEU A 275 7.96 2.58 -15.29
CA LEU A 275 7.02 2.36 -14.20
C LEU A 275 5.91 1.36 -14.59
N GLN A 276 5.57 1.25 -15.87
CA GLN A 276 4.60 0.27 -16.34
C GLN A 276 5.18 -1.14 -16.43
N GLU A 277 6.35 -1.26 -17.05
CA GLU A 277 6.97 -2.54 -17.38
C GLU A 277 7.74 -3.12 -16.20
N ASP A 278 8.60 -2.35 -15.53
CA ASP A 278 9.43 -2.86 -14.45
C ASP A 278 8.78 -2.63 -13.09
N ARG A 279 8.01 -3.64 -12.65
CA ARG A 279 7.34 -3.57 -11.34
C ARG A 279 8.30 -3.50 -10.18
N SER A 280 9.59 -3.79 -10.32
CA SER A 280 10.55 -3.61 -9.23
C SER A 280 10.98 -2.15 -9.05
N VAL A 281 10.53 -1.22 -9.90
CA VAL A 281 10.76 0.22 -9.71
C VAL A 281 9.54 0.86 -9.04
N GLY A 282 9.78 1.56 -7.94
CA GLY A 282 8.74 2.27 -7.19
C GLY A 282 8.76 3.78 -7.44
N LEU A 283 9.95 4.38 -7.49
CA LEU A 283 10.15 5.82 -7.61
C LEU A 283 11.17 6.13 -8.70
N VAL A 284 10.89 7.15 -9.51
CA VAL A 284 11.86 7.78 -10.39
C VAL A 284 12.08 9.23 -9.95
N VAL A 285 13.29 9.53 -9.52
CA VAL A 285 13.65 10.77 -8.82
C VAL A 285 14.61 11.59 -9.69
N PRO A 286 14.49 12.93 -9.73
CA PRO A 286 15.49 13.78 -10.37
C PRO A 286 16.92 13.43 -9.93
N THR A 287 17.82 13.31 -10.90
CA THR A 287 19.25 13.06 -10.64
C THR A 287 19.82 14.01 -9.58
N GLY A 288 20.55 13.45 -8.61
CA GLY A 288 21.17 14.17 -7.50
C GLY A 288 20.24 14.48 -6.32
N HIS A 289 18.98 14.01 -6.36
CA HIS A 289 17.95 14.33 -5.35
C HIS A 289 17.49 13.11 -4.53
N VAL A 290 18.23 12.00 -4.58
CA VAL A 290 18.05 10.90 -3.62
C VAL A 290 18.89 11.18 -2.38
N ALA A 291 18.24 11.42 -1.25
CA ALA A 291 18.90 11.65 0.04
C ALA A 291 18.97 10.37 0.87
N GLY A 292 19.98 10.27 1.73
CA GLY A 292 20.23 9.11 2.57
C GLY A 292 20.04 9.34 4.08
N THR A 293 20.62 8.44 4.86
CA THR A 293 20.58 8.42 6.33
C THR A 293 21.11 9.70 7.00
N GLU A 294 21.98 10.45 6.33
CA GLU A 294 22.50 11.74 6.79
C GLU A 294 21.40 12.80 6.94
N HIS A 295 20.25 12.60 6.29
CA HIS A 295 19.10 13.49 6.31
C HIS A 295 17.97 13.03 7.24
N TRP A 296 18.20 12.07 8.16
CA TRP A 296 17.18 11.70 9.15
C TRP A 296 16.64 12.90 9.96
N GLY A 297 17.52 13.84 10.34
CA GLY A 297 17.16 14.97 11.20
C GLY A 297 16.55 14.49 12.52
N SER A 298 15.50 15.17 12.98
CA SER A 298 14.69 14.76 14.13
C SER A 298 13.44 13.95 13.76
N ASN A 299 13.35 13.44 12.52
CA ASN A 299 12.11 12.82 12.02
C ASN A 299 11.99 11.33 12.32
N GLN A 300 13.06 10.64 12.74
CA GLN A 300 13.01 9.17 12.86
C GLN A 300 11.91 8.68 13.81
N GLY A 301 11.74 9.31 14.98
CA GLY A 301 10.65 8.95 15.87
C GLY A 301 9.28 9.14 15.23
N ILE A 302 9.08 10.22 14.46
CA ILE A 302 7.82 10.50 13.76
C ILE A 302 7.56 9.45 12.67
N VAL A 303 8.60 9.06 11.92
CA VAL A 303 8.53 8.00 10.91
C VAL A 303 8.20 6.65 11.54
N GLU A 304 8.83 6.30 12.66
CA GLU A 304 8.50 5.08 13.41
C GLU A 304 7.05 5.10 13.94
N ALA A 305 6.57 6.25 14.41
CA ALA A 305 5.17 6.41 14.85
C ALA A 305 4.17 6.30 13.69
N LEU A 306 4.51 6.81 12.50
CA LEU A 306 3.69 6.61 11.29
C LEU A 306 3.71 5.15 10.85
N ALA A 307 4.89 4.52 10.79
CA ALA A 307 5.03 3.11 10.41
C ALA A 307 4.31 2.18 11.41
N TYR A 308 4.23 2.52 12.69
CA TYR A 308 3.43 1.77 13.66
C TYR A 308 1.92 1.70 13.30
N ARG A 309 1.39 2.71 12.58
CA ARG A 309 0.00 2.71 12.10
C ARG A 309 -0.23 1.71 10.96
N LEU A 310 0.81 1.36 10.20
CA LEU A 310 0.82 0.31 9.19
C LEU A 310 1.99 -0.63 9.48
N PRO A 311 1.84 -1.55 10.47
CA PRO A 311 2.96 -2.27 11.07
C PRO A 311 3.87 -2.87 10.01
N MET A 312 5.10 -2.35 9.95
CA MET A 312 6.15 -2.81 9.06
C MET A 312 7.50 -2.59 9.72
N ALA A 313 8.38 -3.60 9.64
CA ALA A 313 9.76 -3.46 10.08
C ALA A 313 10.58 -2.81 8.95
N PHE A 314 11.45 -1.87 9.29
CA PHE A 314 12.44 -1.33 8.34
C PHE A 314 13.81 -1.17 9.01
N ASP A 315 14.86 -1.07 8.20
CA ASP A 315 16.20 -0.70 8.68
C ASP A 315 16.43 0.82 8.52
N PRO A 316 16.51 1.59 9.62
CA PRO A 316 16.81 3.02 9.54
C PRO A 316 18.17 3.34 8.89
N ASP A 317 19.09 2.38 8.84
CA ASP A 317 20.43 2.54 8.25
C ASP A 317 20.42 2.41 6.72
N LEU A 318 19.28 2.03 6.12
CA LEU A 318 19.10 1.89 4.67
C LEU A 318 18.23 2.98 4.04
N LEU A 319 17.90 4.04 4.82
CA LEU A 319 17.06 5.14 4.35
C LEU A 319 17.59 5.72 3.02
N LYS A 320 16.71 5.72 2.02
CA LYS A 320 16.83 6.48 0.77
C LYS A 320 15.47 7.08 0.44
N PHE A 321 15.42 8.34 0.04
CA PHE A 321 14.14 9.00 -0.25
C PHE A 321 14.29 10.19 -1.22
N PRO A 322 13.20 10.60 -1.92
CA PRO A 322 13.24 11.72 -2.86
C PRO A 322 13.25 13.08 -2.14
N ALA A 323 14.43 13.66 -1.95
CA ALA A 323 14.57 14.95 -1.29
C ALA A 323 13.98 16.08 -2.14
N GLY A 324 13.09 16.86 -1.53
CA GLY A 324 12.37 17.93 -2.21
C GLY A 324 11.04 17.50 -2.80
N SER A 325 10.62 16.24 -2.59
CA SER A 325 9.25 15.77 -2.80
C SER A 325 8.68 16.01 -4.21
N MET A 326 9.51 15.97 -5.25
CA MET A 326 9.07 15.95 -6.66
C MET A 326 9.66 14.75 -7.37
N PHE A 327 8.81 13.89 -7.92
CA PHE A 327 9.21 12.59 -8.49
C PHE A 327 8.08 11.97 -9.32
N TRP A 328 8.44 11.01 -10.15
CA TRP A 328 7.52 10.04 -10.72
C TRP A 328 7.40 8.83 -9.80
N CYS A 329 6.22 8.25 -9.69
CA CYS A 329 5.92 7.19 -8.74
C CYS A 329 4.99 6.14 -9.33
N ARG A 330 5.16 4.90 -8.87
CA ARG A 330 4.13 3.88 -8.95
C ARG A 330 2.92 4.28 -8.09
N PRO A 331 1.70 4.32 -8.62
CA PRO A 331 0.52 4.77 -7.87
C PRO A 331 0.27 3.98 -6.59
N TRP A 332 0.49 2.66 -6.64
CA TRP A 332 0.38 1.74 -5.49
C TRP A 332 1.13 2.25 -4.25
N LEU A 333 2.30 2.90 -4.39
CA LEU A 333 3.05 3.44 -3.26
C LEU A 333 2.35 4.61 -2.57
N LEU A 334 1.72 5.50 -3.34
CA LEU A 334 1.02 6.65 -2.80
C LEU A 334 -0.32 6.26 -2.17
N GLU A 335 -0.96 5.21 -2.68
CA GLU A 335 -2.16 4.64 -2.06
C GLU A 335 -1.91 4.13 -0.63
N ARG A 336 -0.70 3.65 -0.32
CA ARG A 336 -0.34 3.22 1.05
C ARG A 336 -0.38 4.37 2.06
N LEU A 337 -0.39 5.62 1.63
CA LEU A 337 -0.62 6.76 2.53
C LEU A 337 -2.01 6.70 3.17
N ALA A 338 -3.02 6.14 2.48
CA ALA A 338 -4.36 5.97 3.03
C ALA A 338 -4.40 4.91 4.13
N ASP A 339 -3.51 3.92 4.07
CA ASP A 339 -3.41 2.85 5.06
C ASP A 339 -2.85 3.35 6.41
N LEU A 340 -2.27 4.55 6.44
CA LEU A 340 -1.84 5.20 7.68
C LEU A 340 -3.01 5.76 8.48
N ASP A 341 -4.20 5.95 7.88
CA ASP A 341 -5.38 6.52 8.53
C ASP A 341 -5.06 7.85 9.25
N ILE A 342 -4.45 8.79 8.51
CA ILE A 342 -4.10 10.13 9.00
C ILE A 342 -4.85 11.20 8.23
N ASN A 343 -5.11 12.32 8.89
CA ASN A 343 -5.81 13.49 8.37
C ASN A 343 -5.11 14.78 8.83
N ASP A 344 -5.70 15.94 8.57
CA ASP A 344 -5.16 17.26 8.92
C ASP A 344 -4.81 17.48 10.40
N GLU A 345 -5.43 16.75 11.32
CA GLU A 345 -5.12 16.85 12.75
C GLU A 345 -3.78 16.22 13.10
N HIS A 346 -3.25 15.38 12.20
CA HIS A 346 -1.97 14.70 12.34
C HIS A 346 -0.81 15.51 11.75
N PHE A 347 -1.04 16.76 11.35
CA PHE A 347 -0.01 17.67 10.86
C PHE A 347 0.14 18.85 11.82
N GLU A 348 1.38 19.27 12.06
CA GLU A 348 1.68 20.45 12.83
C GLU A 348 1.12 21.72 12.16
N PRO A 349 0.70 22.75 12.93
CA PRO A 349 0.42 24.06 12.36
C PRO A 349 1.65 24.64 11.65
N GLU A 350 1.45 25.32 10.51
CA GLU A 350 2.55 25.95 9.77
C GLU A 350 3.10 27.16 10.54
N ALA A 351 4.36 27.07 10.98
CA ALA A 351 5.07 28.09 11.75
C ALA A 351 6.52 28.30 11.28
N GLY A 352 6.81 27.99 10.02
CA GLY A 352 8.15 28.13 9.43
C GLY A 352 9.16 27.08 9.91
N GLN A 353 8.69 25.90 10.31
CA GLN A 353 9.57 24.81 10.74
C GLN A 353 10.40 24.28 9.56
N TYR A 354 11.67 23.94 9.79
CA TYR A 354 12.58 23.36 8.77
C TYR A 354 12.84 21.86 8.92
N ASP A 355 12.37 21.25 10.01
CA ASP A 355 12.57 19.84 10.33
C ASP A 355 11.53 19.39 11.37
N ALA A 356 11.44 18.08 11.66
CA ALA A 356 10.68 17.51 12.77
C ALA A 356 9.15 17.72 12.68
N THR A 357 8.58 17.49 11.49
CA THR A 357 7.13 17.58 11.25
C THR A 357 6.62 16.33 10.54
N THR A 358 5.33 16.02 10.63
CA THR A 358 4.69 14.91 9.88
C THR A 358 4.98 14.97 8.38
N ALA A 359 4.97 16.15 7.75
CA ALA A 359 5.27 16.28 6.31
C ALA A 359 6.70 15.81 5.95
N HIS A 360 7.71 16.23 6.71
CA HIS A 360 9.09 15.75 6.57
C HIS A 360 9.23 14.25 6.87
N ALA A 361 8.46 13.73 7.82
CA ALA A 361 8.44 12.29 8.10
C ALA A 361 7.86 11.50 6.91
N LEU A 362 6.78 11.96 6.29
CA LEU A 362 6.18 11.33 5.11
C LEU A 362 7.13 11.32 3.90
N GLU A 363 7.91 12.40 3.70
CA GLU A 363 8.95 12.46 2.67
C GLU A 363 9.98 11.34 2.81
N ARG A 364 10.34 10.93 4.04
CA ARG A 364 11.23 9.79 4.30
C ARG A 364 10.50 8.46 4.21
N LEU A 365 9.26 8.44 4.69
CA LEU A 365 8.43 7.23 4.74
C LEU A 365 8.11 6.69 3.35
N ILE A 366 7.91 7.52 2.33
CA ILE A 366 7.68 7.03 0.96
C ILE A 366 8.88 6.22 0.42
N GLY A 367 10.10 6.62 0.78
CA GLY A 367 11.31 5.87 0.47
C GLY A 367 11.38 4.54 1.22
N ILE A 368 10.93 4.51 2.48
CA ILE A 368 10.81 3.30 3.28
C ILE A 368 9.74 2.36 2.71
N PHE A 369 8.59 2.88 2.26
CA PHE A 369 7.58 2.06 1.57
C PHE A 369 8.16 1.40 0.32
N SER A 370 8.95 2.14 -0.47
CA SER A 370 9.67 1.57 -1.62
C SER A 370 10.61 0.45 -1.18
N GLN A 371 11.46 0.70 -0.18
CA GLN A 371 12.41 -0.29 0.33
C GLN A 371 11.74 -1.56 0.86
N VAL A 372 10.76 -1.41 1.76
CA VAL A 372 10.04 -2.54 2.38
C VAL A 372 9.20 -3.30 1.36
N GLY A 373 8.66 -2.59 0.36
CA GLY A 373 7.97 -3.18 -0.79
C GLY A 373 8.86 -3.87 -1.82
N GLY A 374 10.18 -3.96 -1.56
CA GLY A 374 11.16 -4.55 -2.45
C GLY A 374 11.32 -3.79 -3.78
N MET A 375 11.10 -2.48 -3.76
CA MET A 375 11.15 -1.61 -4.93
C MET A 375 12.33 -0.65 -4.89
N ASP A 376 12.93 -0.46 -6.06
CA ASP A 376 14.05 0.44 -6.29
C ASP A 376 13.60 1.90 -6.45
N ILE A 377 14.46 2.80 -5.96
CA ILE A 377 14.44 4.23 -6.29
C ILE A 377 15.46 4.44 -7.40
N VAL A 378 14.99 4.86 -8.57
CA VAL A 378 15.82 5.06 -9.76
C VAL A 378 15.98 6.55 -10.03
N GLU A 379 17.20 7.01 -10.27
CA GLU A 379 17.43 8.39 -10.70
C GLU A 379 17.09 8.57 -12.19
N SER A 380 16.63 9.76 -12.58
CA SER A 380 16.18 10.04 -13.96
C SER A 380 17.22 9.69 -15.02
N MET A 381 18.51 9.95 -14.77
CA MET A 381 19.61 9.57 -15.67
C MET A 381 19.75 8.05 -15.92
N ALA A 382 19.30 7.22 -14.97
CA ALA A 382 19.43 5.76 -15.05
C ALA A 382 18.24 5.09 -15.76
N VAL A 383 17.12 5.80 -15.95
CA VAL A 383 15.87 5.25 -16.54
C VAL A 383 16.12 4.54 -17.87
N SER A 384 16.80 5.21 -18.82
CA SER A 384 17.07 4.64 -20.15
C SER A 384 17.87 3.34 -20.07
N ARG A 385 18.81 3.22 -19.11
CA ARG A 385 19.59 2.00 -18.92
C ARG A 385 18.73 0.91 -18.28
N ARG A 386 18.04 1.23 -17.19
CA ARG A 386 17.19 0.30 -16.44
C ARG A 386 16.12 -0.33 -17.33
N LEU A 387 15.41 0.48 -18.12
CA LEU A 387 14.37 0.02 -19.04
C LEU A 387 14.93 -0.95 -20.10
N ARG A 388 16.08 -0.63 -20.70
CA ARG A 388 16.75 -1.53 -21.66
C ARG A 388 17.17 -2.84 -21.02
N ASP A 389 17.67 -2.80 -19.78
CA ASP A 389 18.12 -3.99 -19.06
C ASP A 389 16.93 -4.88 -18.67
N TYR A 390 15.80 -4.29 -18.25
CA TYR A 390 14.54 -5.01 -18.01
C TYR A 390 14.00 -5.67 -19.28
N ARG A 391 13.87 -4.92 -20.39
CA ARG A 391 13.34 -5.45 -21.66
C ARG A 391 14.15 -6.61 -22.25
N LYS A 392 15.43 -6.76 -21.86
CA LYS A 392 16.23 -7.94 -22.25
C LYS A 392 15.82 -9.21 -21.51
N ASN A 393 15.44 -9.09 -20.24
CA ASN A 393 15.09 -10.20 -19.37
C ASN A 393 13.89 -9.81 -18.49
N PRO A 394 12.68 -9.70 -19.08
CA PRO A 394 11.51 -9.29 -18.32
C PRO A 394 11.14 -10.37 -17.31
N VAL A 395 10.76 -9.94 -16.11
CA VAL A 395 10.26 -10.82 -15.06
C VAL A 395 8.96 -11.46 -15.53
N GLN A 396 8.93 -12.79 -15.58
CA GLN A 396 7.72 -13.55 -15.89
C GLN A 396 6.86 -13.70 -14.64
N ARG A 397 5.53 -13.62 -14.83
CA ARG A 397 4.57 -13.90 -13.78
C ARG A 397 4.46 -15.42 -13.57
N PRO A 398 4.58 -15.93 -12.32
CA PRO A 398 4.30 -17.32 -12.00
C PRO A 398 2.80 -17.59 -12.08
N ASN A 399 2.42 -18.87 -12.23
CA ASN A 399 1.07 -19.29 -11.86
C ASN A 399 0.92 -19.23 -10.33
N ILE A 400 -0.09 -18.52 -9.84
CA ILE A 400 -0.32 -18.25 -8.42
C ILE A 400 -1.49 -19.10 -7.92
N TYR A 401 -1.21 -20.03 -7.01
CA TYR A 401 -2.23 -20.92 -6.44
C TYR A 401 -2.40 -20.64 -4.94
N ALA A 402 -3.63 -20.46 -4.48
CA ALA A 402 -3.90 -20.23 -3.06
C ALA A 402 -4.52 -21.47 -2.41
N PHE A 403 -4.01 -21.88 -1.25
CA PHE A 403 -4.65 -22.92 -0.44
C PHE A 403 -6.01 -22.43 0.05
N TYR A 404 -6.99 -23.33 0.06
CA TYR A 404 -8.38 -23.00 0.35
C TYR A 404 -8.90 -23.90 1.48
N LEU A 405 -9.35 -23.28 2.56
CA LEU A 405 -9.90 -23.95 3.73
C LEU A 405 -11.44 -24.10 3.60
N PRO A 406 -11.99 -25.32 3.59
CA PRO A 406 -13.43 -25.53 3.50
C PRO A 406 -14.18 -25.36 4.84
N GLN A 407 -13.51 -25.06 5.96
CA GLN A 407 -14.07 -25.07 7.33
C GLN A 407 -15.24 -24.08 7.60
N TYR A 408 -15.45 -23.05 6.79
CA TYR A 408 -16.46 -21.99 7.02
C TYR A 408 -17.87 -22.40 6.60
N HIS A 409 -18.27 -23.63 6.95
CA HIS A 409 -19.65 -24.09 6.91
C HIS A 409 -19.87 -25.10 8.04
N GLN A 410 -21.12 -25.22 8.46
CA GLN A 410 -21.50 -26.20 9.47
C GLN A 410 -21.47 -27.62 8.90
N CYS A 411 -20.80 -28.55 9.57
CA CYS A 411 -20.87 -29.98 9.27
C CYS A 411 -21.16 -30.79 10.54
N PRO A 412 -21.75 -32.01 10.41
CA PRO A 412 -22.12 -32.83 11.57
C PRO A 412 -20.95 -33.13 12.51
N GLU A 413 -19.77 -33.39 11.95
CA GLU A 413 -18.55 -33.64 12.73
C GLU A 413 -18.17 -32.44 13.59
N ASN A 414 -18.17 -31.24 13.02
CA ASN A 414 -17.83 -30.03 13.77
C ASN A 414 -18.86 -29.74 14.86
N ASP A 415 -20.14 -29.96 14.59
CA ASP A 415 -21.20 -29.77 15.58
C ASP A 415 -21.04 -30.73 16.77
N GLU A 416 -20.72 -31.99 16.49
CA GLU A 416 -20.48 -33.01 17.51
C GLU A 416 -19.27 -32.65 18.38
N PHE A 417 -18.18 -32.17 17.77
CA PHE A 417 -16.92 -31.98 18.47
C PHE A 417 -16.80 -30.63 19.18
N TRP A 418 -17.43 -29.58 18.63
CA TRP A 418 -17.21 -28.19 19.03
C TRP A 418 -18.49 -27.45 19.46
N GLY A 419 -19.65 -28.10 19.31
CA GLY A 419 -20.96 -27.54 19.61
C GLY A 419 -21.72 -27.13 18.36
N GLU A 420 -23.05 -27.21 18.46
CA GLU A 420 -23.98 -26.93 17.37
C GLU A 420 -23.74 -25.55 16.72
N GLY A 421 -23.60 -25.53 15.40
CA GLY A 421 -23.39 -24.34 14.59
C GLY A 421 -21.93 -23.88 14.53
N PHE A 422 -20.98 -24.71 14.95
CA PHE A 422 -19.57 -24.32 14.96
C PHE A 422 -19.02 -24.12 13.54
N THR A 423 -18.36 -22.98 13.36
CA THR A 423 -17.43 -22.69 12.27
C THR A 423 -16.27 -21.88 12.85
N ASP A 424 -15.17 -21.78 12.11
CA ASP A 424 -14.01 -21.01 12.55
C ASP A 424 -14.30 -19.51 12.76
N TRP A 425 -15.43 -19.01 12.25
CA TRP A 425 -15.94 -17.69 12.60
C TRP A 425 -16.16 -17.49 14.09
N VAL A 426 -16.46 -18.55 14.84
CA VAL A 426 -16.59 -18.50 16.31
C VAL A 426 -15.27 -18.08 16.95
N ASN A 427 -14.15 -18.61 16.47
CA ASN A 427 -12.82 -18.30 16.98
C ASN A 427 -12.40 -16.89 16.56
N VAL A 428 -12.61 -16.53 15.29
CA VAL A 428 -12.32 -15.18 14.76
C VAL A 428 -13.06 -14.10 15.54
N LYS A 429 -14.35 -14.29 15.82
CA LYS A 429 -15.16 -13.33 16.59
C LYS A 429 -14.75 -13.22 18.06
N LYS A 430 -14.20 -14.28 18.65
CA LYS A 430 -13.78 -14.32 20.07
C LYS A 430 -12.37 -13.76 20.28
N ALA A 431 -11.56 -13.69 19.24
CA ALA A 431 -10.18 -13.22 19.32
C ALA A 431 -10.09 -11.80 19.89
N LYS A 432 -9.01 -11.53 20.63
CA LYS A 432 -8.76 -10.23 21.28
C LYS A 432 -7.28 -9.89 21.21
N PRO A 433 -6.90 -8.60 21.24
CA PRO A 433 -5.50 -8.21 21.36
C PRO A 433 -4.88 -8.80 22.62
N LEU A 434 -3.80 -9.56 22.46
CA LEU A 434 -3.01 -10.10 23.57
C LEU A 434 -1.89 -9.15 24.02
N PHE A 435 -1.56 -8.14 23.21
CA PHE A 435 -0.54 -7.16 23.52
C PHE A 435 -0.75 -5.83 22.78
N GLU A 436 -0.01 -4.79 23.16
CA GLU A 436 -0.07 -3.47 22.52
C GLU A 436 0.43 -3.54 21.07
N GLY A 437 -0.40 -3.09 20.13
CA GLY A 437 -0.12 -3.18 18.70
C GLY A 437 -0.61 -4.48 18.04
N HIS A 438 -1.09 -5.45 18.83
CA HIS A 438 -1.66 -6.69 18.29
C HIS A 438 -2.99 -6.41 17.57
N ARG A 439 -3.04 -6.72 16.28
CA ARG A 439 -4.22 -6.53 15.42
C ARG A 439 -5.17 -7.74 15.47
N GLN A 440 -5.92 -7.88 16.55
CA GLN A 440 -7.00 -8.87 16.69
C GLN A 440 -8.25 -8.20 17.29
N PRO A 441 -9.48 -8.62 16.94
CA PRO A 441 -9.78 -9.63 15.93
C PRO A 441 -9.52 -9.15 14.49
N ILE A 442 -8.98 -10.01 13.63
CA ILE A 442 -8.92 -9.76 12.17
C ILE A 442 -10.26 -10.17 11.57
N LEU A 443 -11.12 -9.18 11.32
CA LEU A 443 -12.48 -9.42 10.82
C LEU A 443 -12.58 -9.24 9.30
N PRO A 444 -13.47 -9.97 8.62
CA PRO A 444 -13.76 -9.76 7.19
C PRO A 444 -14.36 -8.38 6.96
N SER A 445 -14.02 -7.78 5.82
CA SER A 445 -14.63 -6.53 5.36
C SER A 445 -16.12 -6.71 5.08
N GLU A 446 -16.85 -5.61 4.91
CA GLU A 446 -18.28 -5.65 4.56
C GLU A 446 -18.54 -6.37 3.22
N GLU A 447 -17.60 -6.31 2.28
CA GLU A 447 -17.68 -7.01 0.99
C GLU A 447 -17.66 -8.53 1.13
N VAL A 448 -16.89 -9.06 2.08
CA VAL A 448 -16.71 -10.50 2.30
C VAL A 448 -17.73 -11.03 3.31
N GLY A 449 -17.92 -10.31 4.42
CA GLY A 449 -18.80 -10.71 5.51
C GLY A 449 -18.41 -12.04 6.18
N PHE A 450 -19.27 -12.49 7.09
CA PHE A 450 -19.16 -13.82 7.70
C PHE A 450 -19.99 -14.82 6.88
N TYR A 451 -19.39 -15.35 5.81
CA TYR A 451 -20.08 -16.20 4.85
C TYR A 451 -20.27 -17.65 5.33
N ASP A 452 -21.13 -18.40 4.63
CA ASP A 452 -21.28 -19.87 4.74
C ASP A 452 -20.91 -20.50 3.40
N LEU A 453 -19.94 -21.42 3.39
CA LEU A 453 -19.47 -22.10 2.18
C LEU A 453 -20.44 -23.14 1.61
N LYS A 454 -21.58 -23.38 2.27
CA LYS A 454 -22.71 -24.08 1.64
C LYS A 454 -23.34 -23.30 0.50
N ASP A 455 -23.19 -21.98 0.48
CA ASP A 455 -23.76 -21.10 -0.54
C ASP A 455 -22.84 -21.03 -1.78
N PRO A 456 -23.26 -21.55 -2.95
CA PRO A 456 -22.47 -21.44 -4.18
C PRO A 456 -22.22 -19.99 -4.63
N GLU A 457 -23.07 -19.03 -4.25
CA GLU A 457 -22.83 -17.61 -4.54
C GLU A 457 -21.54 -17.11 -3.88
N VAL A 458 -21.23 -17.59 -2.68
CA VAL A 458 -19.98 -17.24 -1.98
C VAL A 458 -18.77 -17.75 -2.77
N LEU A 459 -18.82 -19.01 -3.20
CA LEU A 459 -17.76 -19.63 -4.01
C LEU A 459 -17.55 -18.87 -5.32
N ARG A 460 -18.64 -18.48 -6.00
CA ARG A 460 -18.59 -17.67 -7.24
C ARG A 460 -17.98 -16.29 -7.01
N LYS A 461 -18.36 -15.60 -5.94
CA LYS A 461 -17.78 -14.29 -5.57
C LYS A 461 -16.29 -14.41 -5.27
N GLN A 462 -15.87 -15.42 -4.52
CA GLN A 462 -14.47 -15.67 -4.20
C GLN A 462 -13.66 -16.01 -5.46
N ALA A 463 -14.16 -16.90 -6.32
CA ALA A 463 -13.54 -17.24 -7.60
C ALA A 463 -13.34 -15.98 -8.47
N LYS A 464 -14.38 -15.17 -8.63
CA LYS A 464 -14.32 -13.90 -9.39
C LYS A 464 -13.29 -12.94 -8.78
N MET A 465 -13.33 -12.74 -7.47
CA MET A 465 -12.42 -11.84 -6.75
C MET A 465 -10.96 -12.28 -6.91
N ALA A 466 -10.68 -13.56 -6.71
CA ALA A 466 -9.36 -14.16 -6.84
C ALA A 466 -8.81 -14.00 -8.26
N LYS A 467 -9.63 -14.29 -9.29
CA LYS A 467 -9.25 -14.16 -10.70
C LYS A 467 -8.91 -12.71 -11.09
N VAL A 468 -9.73 -11.74 -10.66
CA VAL A 468 -9.50 -10.30 -10.90
C VAL A 468 -8.20 -9.79 -10.27
N HIS A 469 -7.72 -10.41 -9.20
CA HIS A 469 -6.46 -10.04 -8.52
C HIS A 469 -5.27 -10.93 -8.89
N GLY A 470 -5.46 -11.87 -9.83
CA GLY A 470 -4.39 -12.70 -10.37
C GLY A 470 -4.03 -13.91 -9.53
N ILE A 471 -5.00 -14.51 -8.86
CA ILE A 471 -4.92 -15.91 -8.43
C ILE A 471 -5.40 -16.78 -9.59
N ASP A 472 -4.60 -17.77 -9.98
CA ASP A 472 -4.87 -18.64 -11.14
C ASP A 472 -5.61 -19.93 -10.77
N GLY A 473 -5.68 -20.27 -9.47
CA GLY A 473 -6.39 -21.45 -9.01
C GLY A 473 -6.39 -21.60 -7.50
N PHE A 474 -7.28 -22.46 -7.01
CA PHE A 474 -7.35 -22.83 -5.59
C PHE A 474 -6.89 -24.26 -5.35
N ILE A 475 -6.22 -24.48 -4.22
CA ILE A 475 -5.85 -25.81 -3.75
C ILE A 475 -6.69 -26.10 -2.50
N PHE A 476 -7.78 -26.85 -2.68
CA PHE A 476 -8.69 -27.18 -1.61
C PHE A 476 -8.08 -28.21 -0.67
N HIS A 477 -8.12 -27.94 0.64
CA HIS A 477 -7.91 -28.99 1.62
C HIS A 477 -9.02 -30.04 1.49
N TYR A 478 -8.62 -31.28 1.22
CA TYR A 478 -9.51 -32.42 1.07
C TYR A 478 -9.35 -33.35 2.27
N TYR A 479 -10.41 -33.50 3.05
CA TYR A 479 -10.43 -34.31 4.27
C TYR A 479 -11.13 -35.65 4.00
N TRP A 480 -10.31 -36.67 3.80
CA TRP A 480 -10.75 -38.04 3.56
C TRP A 480 -10.03 -38.97 4.53
N PHE A 481 -10.84 -39.69 5.33
CA PHE A 481 -10.42 -40.58 6.40
C PHE A 481 -10.86 -42.01 6.12
N ASP A 482 -10.09 -42.69 5.27
CA ASP A 482 -10.30 -44.09 4.92
C ASP A 482 -11.74 -44.44 4.47
N GLY A 483 -12.35 -43.55 3.68
CA GLY A 483 -13.70 -43.67 3.15
C GLY A 483 -14.68 -42.64 3.72
N LYS A 484 -14.38 -42.06 4.88
CA LYS A 484 -15.18 -40.97 5.45
C LYS A 484 -14.71 -39.61 4.92
N LYS A 485 -15.58 -38.91 4.21
CA LYS A 485 -15.35 -37.51 3.79
C LYS A 485 -15.88 -36.54 4.84
N VAL A 486 -15.16 -35.45 5.07
CA VAL A 486 -15.56 -34.37 5.98
C VAL A 486 -15.30 -33.03 5.28
N LEU A 487 -16.09 -31.99 5.60
CA LEU A 487 -16.01 -30.66 4.98
C LEU A 487 -16.09 -30.66 3.43
N ASP A 488 -16.71 -31.67 2.83
CA ASP A 488 -16.72 -31.85 1.37
C ASP A 488 -17.81 -31.04 0.66
N THR A 489 -18.72 -30.40 1.40
CA THR A 489 -19.85 -29.64 0.81
C THR A 489 -19.39 -28.54 -0.16
N PRO A 490 -18.44 -27.65 0.19
CA PRO A 490 -17.99 -26.60 -0.73
C PRO A 490 -17.35 -27.15 -2.00
N LEU A 491 -16.60 -28.25 -1.86
CA LEU A 491 -15.94 -28.91 -2.98
C LEU A 491 -16.95 -29.60 -3.91
N ASN A 492 -17.97 -30.27 -3.36
CA ASN A 492 -19.06 -30.84 -4.14
C ASN A 492 -19.87 -29.76 -4.87
N ASN A 493 -20.15 -28.63 -4.19
CA ASN A 493 -20.79 -27.47 -4.80
C ASN A 493 -19.95 -26.92 -5.96
N TRP A 494 -18.63 -26.85 -5.78
CA TRP A 494 -17.69 -26.41 -6.82
C TRP A 494 -17.75 -27.29 -8.07
N LEU A 495 -17.74 -28.62 -7.88
CA LEU A 495 -17.84 -29.60 -8.95
C LEU A 495 -19.21 -29.55 -9.65
N ALA A 496 -20.29 -29.37 -8.89
CA ALA A 496 -21.66 -29.36 -9.42
C ALA A 496 -22.04 -28.07 -10.16
N ASP A 497 -21.38 -26.94 -9.85
CA ASP A 497 -21.66 -25.64 -10.46
C ASP A 497 -20.53 -25.24 -11.45
N PRO A 498 -20.73 -25.46 -12.77
CA PRO A 498 -19.74 -25.08 -13.78
C PRO A 498 -19.61 -23.55 -13.94
N THR A 499 -20.51 -22.75 -13.36
CA THR A 499 -20.43 -21.29 -13.41
C THR A 499 -19.40 -20.71 -12.43
N ILE A 500 -18.85 -21.54 -11.53
CA ILE A 500 -17.66 -21.21 -10.76
C ILE A 500 -16.43 -21.32 -11.69
N ASP A 501 -16.08 -20.20 -12.32
CA ASP A 501 -14.98 -20.07 -13.27
C ASP A 501 -13.64 -19.82 -12.55
N MET A 502 -13.11 -20.87 -11.91
CA MET A 502 -11.78 -20.87 -11.29
C MET A 502 -11.24 -22.30 -11.23
N PRO A 503 -9.98 -22.53 -11.65
CA PRO A 503 -9.34 -23.83 -11.52
C PRO A 503 -9.18 -24.31 -10.07
N LEU A 504 -9.23 -25.63 -9.88
CA LEU A 504 -9.01 -26.25 -8.57
C LEU A 504 -8.00 -27.40 -8.61
N ALA A 505 -7.32 -27.64 -7.50
CA ALA A 505 -6.64 -28.89 -7.19
C ALA A 505 -6.96 -29.32 -5.75
N LEU A 506 -6.64 -30.56 -5.42
CA LEU A 506 -6.79 -31.10 -4.07
C LEU A 506 -5.44 -31.16 -3.33
N CYS A 507 -5.47 -30.74 -2.07
CA CYS A 507 -4.46 -31.04 -1.06
C CYS A 507 -5.05 -32.01 -0.04
N TRP A 508 -4.65 -33.27 -0.11
CA TRP A 508 -5.11 -34.28 0.83
C TRP A 508 -4.48 -34.04 2.21
N ALA A 509 -5.31 -33.54 3.13
CA ALA A 509 -4.98 -33.36 4.54
C ALA A 509 -5.06 -34.72 5.27
N ASN A 510 -4.07 -35.58 5.03
CA ASN A 510 -4.07 -36.98 5.44
C ASN A 510 -3.62 -37.22 6.90
N GLU A 511 -3.64 -36.18 7.72
CA GLU A 511 -3.39 -36.27 9.16
C GLU A 511 -4.68 -36.63 9.91
N PRO A 512 -4.63 -37.44 10.98
CA PRO A 512 -5.82 -37.72 11.78
C PRO A 512 -6.48 -36.42 12.26
N TRP A 513 -7.81 -36.40 12.29
CA TRP A 513 -8.54 -35.26 12.81
C TRP A 513 -8.44 -35.25 14.33
N THR A 514 -7.81 -34.25 14.93
CA THR A 514 -7.57 -34.17 16.38
C THR A 514 -8.31 -32.99 17.01
N ARG A 515 -8.64 -33.10 18.31
CA ARG A 515 -9.22 -31.98 19.10
C ARG A 515 -8.23 -30.83 19.31
N ARG A 516 -6.94 -31.05 19.07
CA ARG A 516 -5.99 -29.95 18.95
C ARG A 516 -5.67 -29.76 17.48
N TRP A 517 -5.69 -28.51 17.02
CA TRP A 517 -5.39 -28.14 15.63
C TRP A 517 -3.90 -28.36 15.24
N ASP A 518 -3.10 -29.02 16.08
CA ASP A 518 -1.67 -29.28 15.89
C ASP A 518 -1.35 -30.75 15.51
N GLY A 519 -2.35 -31.63 15.37
CA GLY A 519 -2.17 -33.00 14.89
C GLY A 519 -1.52 -33.96 15.89
N LEU A 520 -1.41 -33.60 17.18
CA LEU A 520 -0.77 -34.45 18.20
C LEU A 520 -1.73 -35.51 18.79
N GLU A 521 -1.21 -36.72 18.97
CA GLU A 521 -1.91 -38.02 19.08
C GLU A 521 -2.85 -38.23 20.29
N ASN A 522 -2.94 -37.30 21.25
CA ASN A 522 -3.58 -37.59 22.54
C ASN A 522 -5.11 -37.38 22.60
N ASP A 523 -5.75 -36.85 21.54
CA ASP A 523 -7.23 -36.71 21.42
C ASP A 523 -7.67 -36.76 19.94
N VAL A 524 -7.53 -37.91 19.29
CA VAL A 524 -7.99 -38.13 17.91
C VAL A 524 -9.52 -38.26 17.86
N LEU A 525 -10.17 -37.42 17.06
CA LEU A 525 -11.61 -37.40 16.79
C LEU A 525 -11.97 -38.29 15.60
N ILE A 526 -11.16 -38.29 14.54
CA ILE A 526 -11.30 -39.19 13.38
C ILE A 526 -9.94 -39.75 13.01
N HIS A 527 -9.80 -41.07 13.09
CA HIS A 527 -8.55 -41.76 12.78
C HIS A 527 -8.33 -41.90 11.27
N GLN A 528 -7.07 -41.76 10.86
CA GLN A 528 -6.61 -42.16 9.53
C GLN A 528 -6.02 -43.58 9.61
N THR A 529 -6.79 -44.60 9.18
CA THR A 529 -6.47 -46.01 9.42
C THR A 529 -5.79 -46.74 8.27
N TYR A 530 -5.89 -46.22 7.04
CA TYR A 530 -5.31 -46.81 5.82
C TYR A 530 -5.61 -48.32 5.67
N GLY A 531 -6.88 -48.70 5.77
CA GLY A 531 -7.33 -50.09 5.67
C GLY A 531 -7.08 -50.73 4.30
N VAL A 532 -7.55 -51.97 4.12
CA VAL A 532 -7.38 -52.72 2.86
C VAL A 532 -7.84 -51.89 1.66
N ASP A 533 -7.05 -51.84 0.59
CA ASP A 533 -7.32 -51.10 -0.65
C ASP A 533 -7.54 -49.58 -0.48
N TRP A 534 -7.07 -48.97 0.62
CA TRP A 534 -7.26 -47.54 0.89
C TRP A 534 -6.79 -46.66 -0.28
N ALA A 535 -5.69 -47.01 -0.96
CA ALA A 535 -5.13 -46.21 -2.04
C ALA A 535 -6.08 -46.15 -3.25
N SER A 536 -6.73 -47.27 -3.60
CA SER A 536 -7.75 -47.35 -4.65
C SER A 536 -9.04 -46.63 -4.24
N ARG A 537 -9.47 -46.78 -2.98
CA ARG A 537 -10.65 -46.07 -2.47
C ARG A 537 -10.45 -44.56 -2.46
N PHE A 538 -9.27 -44.10 -2.06
CA PHE A 538 -8.88 -42.70 -2.10
C PHE A 538 -8.90 -42.18 -3.55
N TRP A 539 -8.26 -42.89 -4.47
CA TRP A 539 -8.27 -42.57 -5.90
C TRP A 539 -9.70 -42.39 -6.42
N ASN A 540 -10.56 -43.38 -6.20
CA ASN A 540 -11.95 -43.32 -6.64
C ASN A 540 -12.72 -42.13 -6.04
N SER A 541 -12.35 -41.70 -4.83
CA SER A 541 -12.96 -40.54 -4.19
C SER A 541 -12.56 -39.21 -4.83
N ILE A 542 -11.37 -39.13 -5.43
CA ILE A 542 -10.86 -37.91 -6.07
C ILE A 542 -11.05 -37.89 -7.59
N LEU A 543 -11.25 -39.05 -8.22
CA LEU A 543 -11.38 -39.20 -9.67
C LEU A 543 -12.40 -38.23 -10.32
N PRO A 544 -13.60 -38.00 -9.76
CA PRO A 544 -14.55 -37.04 -10.34
C PRO A 544 -13.98 -35.61 -10.44
N PHE A 545 -13.11 -35.21 -9.50
CA PHE A 545 -12.45 -33.91 -9.56
C PHE A 545 -11.31 -33.92 -10.59
N LEU A 546 -10.51 -35.00 -10.65
CA LEU A 546 -9.44 -35.13 -11.64
C LEU A 546 -9.96 -35.08 -13.09
N GLN A 547 -11.21 -35.49 -13.31
CA GLN A 547 -11.89 -35.47 -14.60
C GLN A 547 -12.59 -34.13 -14.92
N ASP A 548 -12.67 -33.19 -13.96
CA ASP A 548 -13.22 -31.86 -14.22
C ASP A 548 -12.27 -31.08 -15.14
N GLU A 549 -12.80 -30.47 -16.20
CA GLU A 549 -12.01 -29.71 -17.18
C GLU A 549 -11.28 -28.49 -16.56
N ARG A 550 -11.76 -28.02 -15.40
CA ARG A 550 -11.16 -26.93 -14.63
C ARG A 550 -10.07 -27.42 -13.68
N TYR A 551 -9.80 -28.71 -13.59
CA TYR A 551 -8.80 -29.24 -12.67
C TYR A 551 -7.40 -28.75 -13.06
N LEU A 552 -6.64 -28.26 -12.08
CA LEU A 552 -5.30 -27.72 -12.29
C LEU A 552 -4.35 -28.81 -12.77
N THR A 553 -3.60 -28.48 -13.83
CA THR A 553 -2.59 -29.37 -14.41
C THR A 553 -1.21 -28.72 -14.41
N VAL A 554 -0.17 -29.55 -14.29
CA VAL A 554 1.24 -29.16 -14.46
C VAL A 554 1.78 -29.95 -15.65
N ASP A 555 2.18 -29.24 -16.70
CA ASP A 555 2.61 -29.82 -17.98
C ASP A 555 1.58 -30.83 -18.55
N GLY A 556 0.29 -30.52 -18.43
CA GLY A 556 -0.83 -31.35 -18.89
C GLY A 556 -1.21 -32.51 -17.95
N ALA A 557 -0.53 -32.68 -16.81
CA ALA A 557 -0.84 -33.72 -15.83
C ALA A 557 -1.66 -33.17 -14.65
N PRO A 558 -2.77 -33.80 -14.23
CA PRO A 558 -3.53 -33.40 -13.04
C PRO A 558 -2.63 -33.34 -11.80
N MET A 559 -2.72 -32.24 -11.05
CA MET A 559 -1.93 -32.04 -9.83
C MET A 559 -2.64 -32.60 -8.60
N LEU A 560 -1.96 -33.45 -7.83
CA LEU A 560 -2.41 -33.88 -6.51
C LEU A 560 -1.38 -33.49 -5.46
N VAL A 561 -1.81 -32.71 -4.46
CA VAL A 561 -0.98 -32.31 -3.33
C VAL A 561 -1.22 -33.26 -2.15
N ILE A 562 -0.15 -33.78 -1.54
CA ILE A 562 -0.21 -34.64 -0.34
C ILE A 562 0.42 -33.91 0.84
N TYR A 563 -0.35 -33.70 1.91
CA TYR A 563 0.06 -32.84 3.02
C TYR A 563 1.10 -33.46 3.97
N ARG A 564 0.94 -34.73 4.34
CA ARG A 564 1.86 -35.47 5.22
C ARG A 564 2.16 -36.85 4.67
N SER A 565 2.96 -36.93 3.62
CA SER A 565 3.32 -38.21 2.99
C SER A 565 3.99 -39.21 3.94
N GLY A 566 4.67 -38.75 4.99
CA GLY A 566 5.29 -39.59 6.02
C GLY A 566 4.31 -40.41 6.87
N LEU A 567 3.02 -40.05 6.90
CA LEU A 567 1.99 -40.82 7.62
C LEU A 567 1.42 -41.99 6.80
N MET A 568 1.71 -42.04 5.50
CA MET A 568 1.15 -43.06 4.61
C MET A 568 1.89 -44.40 4.79
N PRO A 569 1.17 -45.54 4.83
CA PRO A 569 1.80 -46.84 4.70
C PRO A 569 2.34 -47.01 3.29
N ASP A 570 3.65 -47.21 3.17
CA ASP A 570 4.36 -47.41 1.90
C ASP A 570 3.94 -46.40 0.79
N PRO A 571 4.30 -45.11 0.94
CA PRO A 571 3.94 -44.08 -0.02
C PRO A 571 4.46 -44.37 -1.43
N ALA A 572 5.56 -45.12 -1.56
CA ALA A 572 6.12 -45.49 -2.86
C ALA A 572 5.17 -46.39 -3.65
N SER A 573 4.62 -47.42 -3.00
CA SER A 573 3.62 -48.30 -3.61
C SER A 573 2.34 -47.55 -3.95
N ALA A 574 1.87 -46.66 -3.07
CA ALA A 574 0.69 -45.83 -3.34
C ALA A 574 0.88 -44.91 -4.56
N PHE A 575 2.03 -44.24 -4.68
CA PHE A 575 2.33 -43.35 -5.80
C PHE A 575 2.45 -44.11 -7.12
N ALA A 576 3.11 -45.28 -7.11
CA ALA A 576 3.18 -46.14 -8.30
C ALA A 576 1.79 -46.61 -8.73
N HIS A 577 0.94 -46.99 -7.77
CA HIS A 577 -0.44 -47.41 -8.01
C HIS A 577 -1.29 -46.28 -8.61
N TRP A 578 -1.23 -45.06 -8.06
CA TRP A 578 -1.96 -43.92 -8.60
C TRP A 578 -1.48 -43.50 -9.99
N ARG A 579 -0.17 -43.63 -10.28
CA ARG A 579 0.34 -43.41 -11.64
C ARG A 579 -0.21 -44.42 -12.63
N GLN A 580 -0.36 -45.68 -12.23
CA GLN A 580 -1.00 -46.70 -13.07
C GLN A 580 -2.49 -46.39 -13.28
N LEU A 581 -3.22 -46.09 -12.22
CA LEU A 581 -4.64 -45.72 -12.32
C LEU A 581 -4.85 -44.47 -13.19
N ALA A 582 -3.94 -43.50 -13.13
CA ALA A 582 -3.99 -42.33 -14.01
C ALA A 582 -3.92 -42.73 -15.50
N LEU A 583 -3.03 -43.67 -15.86
CA LEU A 583 -2.93 -44.18 -17.22
C LEU A 583 -4.18 -44.95 -17.64
N ASP A 584 -4.74 -45.75 -16.73
CA ASP A 584 -5.96 -46.53 -16.98
C ASP A 584 -7.17 -45.60 -17.24
N GLU A 585 -7.22 -44.44 -16.59
CA GLU A 585 -8.21 -43.37 -16.79
C GLU A 585 -7.88 -42.43 -17.96
N SER A 586 -6.93 -42.81 -18.82
CA SER A 586 -6.49 -42.05 -20.00
C SER A 586 -5.80 -40.70 -19.72
N PHE A 587 -5.38 -40.43 -18.48
CA PHE A 587 -4.44 -39.35 -18.20
C PHE A 587 -3.03 -39.75 -18.67
N GLN A 588 -2.24 -38.80 -19.16
CA GLN A 588 -0.85 -39.10 -19.57
C GLN A 588 0.04 -39.47 -18.38
N ARG A 589 -0.21 -38.84 -17.23
CA ARG A 589 0.39 -39.09 -15.92
C ARG A 589 -0.39 -38.29 -14.86
N ILE A 590 -0.06 -38.50 -13.59
CA ILE A 590 -0.46 -37.61 -12.48
C ILE A 590 0.79 -36.89 -11.94
N HIS A 591 0.68 -35.60 -11.64
CA HIS A 591 1.74 -34.80 -11.02
C HIS A 591 1.57 -34.82 -9.49
N LEU A 592 2.50 -35.45 -8.79
CA LEU A 592 2.45 -35.60 -7.34
C LEU A 592 3.30 -34.52 -6.67
N THR A 593 2.63 -33.59 -5.98
CA THR A 593 3.28 -32.58 -5.15
C THR A 593 3.19 -33.01 -3.69
N ILE A 594 4.31 -33.00 -2.97
CA ILE A 594 4.32 -33.30 -1.54
C ILE A 594 4.68 -32.06 -0.73
N VAL A 595 4.06 -31.94 0.43
CA VAL A 595 4.38 -30.89 1.39
C VAL A 595 5.48 -31.37 2.33
N ASP A 596 6.58 -30.61 2.39
CA ASP A 596 7.62 -30.79 3.39
C ASP A 596 7.22 -30.09 4.70
N ARG A 597 7.00 -30.85 5.77
CA ARG A 597 6.74 -30.37 7.14
C ARG A 597 7.96 -30.59 8.03
N SER A 598 9.14 -30.12 7.61
CA SER A 598 10.43 -30.34 8.31
C SER A 598 10.49 -29.95 9.80
N ARG A 599 9.53 -29.19 10.36
CA ARG A 599 9.46 -28.91 11.81
C ARG A 599 8.72 -29.95 12.64
N ASP A 600 7.81 -30.71 12.05
CA ASP A 600 7.08 -31.74 12.78
C ASP A 600 7.87 -33.05 12.67
N THR A 601 7.88 -33.86 13.73
CA THR A 601 8.73 -35.06 13.91
C THR A 601 8.51 -36.19 12.90
N CYS A 602 7.69 -35.97 11.87
CA CYS A 602 7.37 -36.91 10.80
C CYS A 602 7.59 -36.21 9.44
N GLY A 603 8.84 -35.85 9.16
CA GLY A 603 9.25 -35.37 7.84
C GLY A 603 9.00 -36.42 6.76
N PRO A 604 8.90 -36.02 5.48
CA PRO A 604 8.62 -36.96 4.40
C PRO A 604 9.70 -38.04 4.29
N GLU A 605 9.29 -39.30 4.10
CA GLU A 605 10.21 -40.42 3.88
C GLU A 605 11.11 -40.15 2.65
N PRO A 606 12.44 -40.39 2.73
CA PRO A 606 13.36 -40.11 1.62
C PRO A 606 13.01 -40.82 0.31
N SER A 607 12.33 -41.97 0.39
CA SER A 607 11.81 -42.70 -0.77
C SER A 607 10.65 -41.96 -1.44
N ALA A 608 9.72 -41.40 -0.66
CA ALA A 608 8.61 -40.60 -1.16
C ALA A 608 9.09 -39.28 -1.80
N LEU A 609 10.08 -38.62 -1.19
CA LEU A 609 10.71 -37.40 -1.75
C LEU A 609 11.28 -37.64 -3.15
N LYS A 610 11.87 -38.80 -3.42
CA LYS A 610 12.43 -39.16 -4.73
C LYS A 610 11.38 -39.48 -5.79
N LEU A 611 10.17 -39.83 -5.35
CA LEU A 611 9.09 -40.27 -6.23
C LEU A 611 8.08 -39.14 -6.53
N ALA A 612 8.05 -38.10 -5.70
CA ALA A 612 7.28 -36.90 -5.97
C ALA A 612 7.82 -36.14 -7.19
N ASP A 613 6.91 -35.53 -7.96
CA ASP A 613 7.26 -34.65 -9.07
C ASP A 613 7.66 -33.25 -8.57
N GLU A 614 7.17 -32.85 -7.40
CA GLU A 614 7.47 -31.56 -6.78
C GLU A 614 7.40 -31.65 -5.24
N VAL A 615 8.25 -30.88 -4.56
CA VAL A 615 8.27 -30.76 -3.11
C VAL A 615 8.14 -29.28 -2.76
N ILE A 616 7.15 -28.94 -1.95
CA ILE A 616 6.89 -27.56 -1.53
C ILE A 616 6.98 -27.45 0.00
N SER A 617 7.45 -26.31 0.50
CA SER A 617 7.31 -25.98 1.92
C SER A 617 5.85 -25.63 2.27
N PHE A 618 5.53 -25.52 3.55
CA PHE A 618 4.22 -25.06 4.01
C PHE A 618 4.39 -24.10 5.19
N PRO A 619 4.69 -22.83 4.91
CA PRO A 619 4.99 -21.85 5.92
C PRO A 619 3.72 -21.49 6.72
N PRO A 620 3.85 -21.25 8.04
CA PRO A 620 5.08 -21.22 8.82
C PRO A 620 5.57 -22.58 9.34
N GLY A 621 4.88 -23.68 9.02
CA GLY A 621 5.29 -25.03 9.41
C GLY A 621 6.66 -25.44 8.88
N SER A 622 7.05 -24.95 7.71
CA SER A 622 8.41 -25.11 7.14
C SER A 622 8.74 -23.96 6.19
N GLY A 623 9.99 -23.88 5.73
CA GLY A 623 10.41 -22.88 4.73
C GLY A 623 10.44 -21.43 5.23
N VAL A 624 10.39 -21.20 6.54
CA VAL A 624 10.52 -19.87 7.15
C VAL A 624 11.58 -19.79 8.24
N GLU A 625 12.16 -18.61 8.36
CA GLU A 625 13.04 -18.25 9.47
C GLU A 625 12.21 -17.87 10.69
N LEU A 626 12.57 -18.42 11.85
CA LEU A 626 12.01 -17.99 13.13
C LEU A 626 12.96 -17.00 13.76
N GLN A 627 12.61 -15.73 13.66
CA GLN A 627 13.31 -14.68 14.33
C GLN A 627 12.38 -14.05 15.37
N ALA A 628 12.61 -14.39 16.64
CA ALA A 628 11.85 -13.84 17.75
C ALA A 628 12.05 -12.33 17.89
N LEU A 629 10.96 -11.62 18.18
CA LEU A 629 10.95 -10.19 18.44
C LEU A 629 10.93 -9.95 19.95
N SER A 630 11.88 -9.15 20.43
CA SER A 630 11.85 -8.60 21.78
C SER A 630 11.25 -7.20 21.75
N ALA A 631 10.14 -6.98 22.47
CA ALA A 631 9.46 -5.70 22.51
C ALA A 631 9.64 -5.00 23.88
N PRO A 632 10.00 -3.71 23.94
CA PRO A 632 10.10 -2.95 25.19
C PRO A 632 8.73 -2.83 25.88
N GLY A 633 8.65 -3.12 27.18
CA GLY A 633 7.40 -3.02 27.96
C GLY A 633 6.38 -4.13 27.68
N LEU A 634 6.69 -5.05 26.77
CA LEU A 634 5.88 -6.22 26.49
C LEU A 634 6.11 -7.27 27.57
N SER A 635 5.30 -7.24 28.63
CA SER A 635 5.21 -8.35 29.58
C SER A 635 4.31 -9.45 29.00
N LEU A 636 4.74 -10.10 27.91
CA LEU A 636 4.13 -11.38 27.58
C LEU A 636 4.41 -12.31 28.76
N ARG A 637 3.37 -12.70 29.49
CA ARG A 637 3.41 -13.89 30.34
C ARG A 637 3.25 -15.13 29.45
N VAL A 638 4.11 -15.32 28.46
CA VAL A 638 4.18 -16.59 27.71
C VAL A 638 5.54 -16.72 27.02
N GLY A 639 6.02 -17.96 26.85
CA GLY A 639 7.39 -18.34 26.46
C GLY A 639 7.96 -17.64 25.22
N ALA A 640 9.30 -17.65 25.13
CA ALA A 640 10.14 -16.77 24.33
C ALA A 640 9.95 -16.74 22.79
N ASP A 641 9.03 -17.53 22.21
CA ASP A 641 8.95 -17.76 20.75
C ASP A 641 7.59 -17.42 20.10
N GLN A 642 6.71 -16.67 20.78
CA GLN A 642 5.36 -16.39 20.27
C GLN A 642 5.23 -15.17 19.33
N LEU A 643 6.18 -14.25 19.37
CA LEU A 643 6.18 -13.05 18.53
C LEU A 643 7.36 -13.12 17.57
N LEU A 644 7.08 -13.36 16.29
CA LEU A 644 8.07 -13.59 15.25
C LEU A 644 8.08 -12.43 14.26
N SER A 645 9.22 -12.17 13.64
CA SER A 645 9.38 -11.12 12.64
C SER A 645 8.81 -11.56 11.27
N TYR A 646 7.78 -10.88 10.78
CA TYR A 646 7.26 -11.13 9.43
C TYR A 646 8.27 -10.75 8.34
N GLY A 647 8.97 -9.62 8.50
CA GLY A 647 9.92 -9.09 7.51
C GLY A 647 11.18 -9.94 7.29
N SER A 648 11.42 -10.95 8.13
CA SER A 648 12.52 -11.91 7.97
C SER A 648 12.06 -13.34 7.76
N ALA A 649 10.74 -13.57 7.62
CA ALA A 649 10.18 -14.91 7.51
C ALA A 649 10.72 -15.68 6.29
N PHE A 650 10.94 -14.99 5.17
CA PHE A 650 11.27 -15.63 3.89
C PHE A 650 12.65 -15.23 3.35
N ARG A 651 13.24 -16.14 2.55
CA ARG A 651 14.47 -15.92 1.80
C ARG A 651 14.23 -16.20 0.31
N ALA A 652 14.97 -15.55 -0.57
CA ALA A 652 14.89 -15.81 -2.00
C ALA A 652 15.73 -17.03 -2.42
N PRO A 653 15.28 -17.82 -3.42
CA PRO A 653 13.93 -17.80 -3.99
C PRO A 653 12.91 -18.43 -3.03
N ALA A 654 11.69 -17.88 -3.01
CA ALA A 654 10.56 -18.44 -2.25
C ALA A 654 9.47 -18.94 -3.20
N HIS A 655 8.93 -20.13 -2.92
CA HIS A 655 7.88 -20.75 -3.75
C HIS A 655 6.54 -20.87 -3.02
N VAL A 656 6.54 -20.84 -1.69
CA VAL A 656 5.33 -20.82 -0.88
C VAL A 656 5.43 -19.65 0.11
N LEU A 657 4.42 -18.78 0.12
CA LEU A 657 4.37 -17.59 0.96
C LEU A 657 3.06 -17.52 1.74
N PHE A 658 3.02 -16.72 2.80
CA PHE A 658 1.77 -16.35 3.48
C PHE A 658 1.66 -14.82 3.62
N PRO A 659 0.45 -14.23 3.49
CA PRO A 659 0.29 -12.79 3.62
C PRO A 659 0.44 -12.31 5.06
N GLY A 660 0.11 -13.17 6.03
CA GLY A 660 0.26 -12.96 7.46
C GLY A 660 0.12 -14.29 8.19
N TRP A 661 0.43 -14.31 9.49
CA TRP A 661 0.16 -15.48 10.32
C TRP A 661 -0.03 -15.05 11.77
N ASP A 662 -1.15 -15.47 12.35
CA ASP A 662 -1.54 -15.26 13.73
C ASP A 662 -2.64 -16.27 14.12
N ASN A 663 -2.26 -17.35 14.80
CA ASN A 663 -3.20 -18.38 15.24
C ASN A 663 -3.73 -18.16 16.66
N THR A 664 -3.60 -16.95 17.21
CA THR A 664 -4.10 -16.62 18.55
C THR A 664 -5.63 -16.64 18.64
N ALA A 665 -6.35 -16.53 17.52
CA ALA A 665 -7.80 -16.76 17.49
C ALA A 665 -8.18 -18.19 17.90
N ARG A 666 -7.39 -19.20 17.49
CA ARG A 666 -7.59 -20.61 17.87
C ARG A 666 -6.97 -20.94 19.23
N ARG A 667 -5.78 -20.39 19.52
CA ARG A 667 -4.93 -20.84 20.63
C ARG A 667 -4.83 -19.88 21.82
N GLY A 668 -5.40 -18.68 21.69
CA GLY A 668 -5.28 -17.62 22.69
C GLY A 668 -3.81 -17.34 23.00
N ALA A 669 -3.48 -17.29 24.29
CA ALA A 669 -2.12 -17.05 24.77
C ALA A 669 -1.12 -18.15 24.39
N GLU A 670 -1.56 -19.34 23.96
CA GLU A 670 -0.67 -20.43 23.50
C GLU A 670 -0.39 -20.38 21.99
N GLY A 671 -0.85 -19.33 21.30
CA GLY A 671 -0.61 -19.09 19.88
C GLY A 671 0.71 -18.36 19.61
N TYR A 672 1.02 -18.19 18.33
CA TYR A 672 2.15 -17.39 17.86
C TYR A 672 1.76 -16.61 16.60
N THR A 673 2.46 -15.50 16.37
CA THR A 673 2.19 -14.54 15.29
C THR A 673 3.47 -14.08 14.62
N PHE A 674 3.43 -13.93 13.29
CA PHE A 674 4.42 -13.20 12.52
C PHE A 674 3.99 -11.73 12.43
N PHE A 675 4.57 -10.91 13.29
CA PHE A 675 4.22 -9.51 13.47
C PHE A 675 4.92 -8.59 12.47
N GLY A 676 4.19 -7.55 12.04
CA GLY A 676 4.63 -6.66 10.96
C GLY A 676 4.15 -7.08 9.57
N SER A 677 3.13 -7.94 9.48
CA SER A 677 2.43 -8.18 8.21
C SER A 677 1.57 -6.96 7.82
N SER A 678 1.81 -6.46 6.61
CA SER A 678 1.02 -5.43 5.93
C SER A 678 1.32 -5.47 4.42
N ALA A 679 0.64 -4.61 3.63
CA ALA A 679 0.80 -4.60 2.17
C ALA A 679 2.24 -4.34 1.70
N CYS A 680 3.02 -3.50 2.42
CA CYS A 680 4.41 -3.22 2.06
C CYS A 680 5.32 -4.45 2.21
N PRO A 681 5.47 -5.07 3.40
CA PRO A 681 6.23 -6.31 3.54
C PRO A 681 5.72 -7.45 2.66
N TRP A 682 4.40 -7.54 2.44
CA TRP A 682 3.81 -8.52 1.52
C TRP A 682 4.30 -8.35 0.09
N ALA A 683 4.33 -7.10 -0.42
CA ALA A 683 4.89 -6.79 -1.74
C ALA A 683 6.38 -7.20 -1.83
N GLY A 684 7.16 -6.92 -0.78
CA GLY A 684 8.56 -7.34 -0.70
C GLY A 684 8.72 -8.86 -0.78
N ASN A 685 7.89 -9.62 -0.04
CA ASN A 685 7.92 -11.08 -0.02
C ASN A 685 7.50 -11.70 -1.37
N LEU A 686 6.48 -11.16 -2.03
CA LEU A 686 6.07 -11.61 -3.37
C LEU A 686 7.21 -11.49 -4.39
N ARG A 687 8.09 -10.50 -4.25
CA ARG A 687 9.23 -10.33 -5.16
C ARG A 687 10.32 -11.37 -4.97
N LEU A 688 10.33 -12.10 -3.85
CA LEU A 688 11.25 -13.21 -3.62
C LEU A 688 10.94 -14.42 -4.51
N SER A 689 9.78 -14.45 -5.18
CA SER A 689 9.43 -15.48 -6.16
C SER A 689 9.64 -15.05 -7.62
N PHE A 690 10.32 -13.93 -7.86
CA PHE A 690 10.69 -13.50 -9.20
C PHE A 690 11.57 -14.56 -9.87
N GLY A 691 11.15 -15.02 -11.05
CA GLY A 691 11.82 -16.10 -11.79
C GLY A 691 11.32 -17.51 -11.46
N SER A 692 10.33 -17.66 -10.58
CA SER A 692 9.63 -18.92 -10.36
C SER A 692 8.53 -19.14 -11.41
N ASP A 693 8.29 -20.39 -11.79
CA ASP A 693 7.16 -20.75 -12.67
C ASP A 693 5.82 -20.81 -11.92
N ARG A 694 5.89 -21.09 -10.61
CA ARG A 694 4.73 -21.25 -9.70
C ARG A 694 4.99 -20.57 -8.36
N LEU A 695 3.92 -20.02 -7.79
CA LEU A 695 3.88 -19.46 -6.46
C LEU A 695 2.65 -20.01 -5.73
N TYR A 696 2.86 -20.61 -4.57
CA TYR A 696 1.80 -21.08 -3.69
C TYR A 696 1.59 -20.06 -2.56
N VAL A 697 0.33 -19.78 -2.21
CA VAL A 697 -0.02 -18.87 -1.12
C VAL A 697 -0.83 -19.60 -0.07
N ASN A 698 -0.32 -19.60 1.17
CA ASN A 698 -1.04 -20.05 2.35
C ASN A 698 -1.59 -18.80 3.07
N ALA A 699 -2.85 -18.39 2.92
CA ALA A 699 -3.93 -19.06 2.19
C ALA A 699 -4.87 -18.04 1.54
N TRP A 700 -5.90 -18.52 0.84
CA TRP A 700 -7.03 -17.69 0.43
C TRP A 700 -7.81 -17.20 1.66
N ASN A 701 -8.23 -18.11 2.54
CA ASN A 701 -9.24 -17.83 3.56
C ASN A 701 -8.95 -18.42 4.96
N GLU A 702 -7.69 -18.67 5.36
CA GLU A 702 -7.37 -19.10 6.74
C GLU A 702 -7.48 -17.93 7.74
N TRP A 703 -8.71 -17.52 8.09
CA TRP A 703 -8.96 -16.37 8.97
C TRP A 703 -8.53 -16.62 10.41
N ALA A 704 -8.71 -17.83 10.92
CA ALA A 704 -8.41 -18.13 12.32
C ALA A 704 -6.90 -18.31 12.58
N GLU A 705 -6.10 -18.36 11.50
CA GLU A 705 -4.64 -18.28 11.51
C GLU A 705 -4.10 -16.95 10.97
N GLY A 706 -4.97 -15.94 10.75
CA GLY A 706 -4.54 -14.62 10.29
C GLY A 706 -3.83 -14.63 8.92
N ALA A 707 -4.04 -15.68 8.12
CA ALA A 707 -3.37 -15.94 6.86
C ALA A 707 -4.28 -15.73 5.63
N ALA A 708 -5.49 -15.21 5.84
CA ALA A 708 -6.44 -14.92 4.76
C ALA A 708 -5.94 -13.78 3.85
N LEU A 709 -5.99 -14.01 2.53
CA LEU A 709 -5.85 -12.99 1.50
C LEU A 709 -7.12 -12.17 1.31
N GLU A 710 -8.27 -12.74 1.67
CA GLU A 710 -9.57 -12.09 1.51
C GLU A 710 -9.63 -10.70 2.19
N PRO A 711 -10.41 -9.75 1.61
CA PRO A 711 -10.49 -8.41 2.15
C PRO A 711 -10.96 -8.35 3.61
N SER A 712 -10.13 -7.75 4.47
CA SER A 712 -10.39 -7.60 5.92
C SER A 712 -10.73 -6.15 6.29
N LEU A 713 -11.39 -5.93 7.44
CA LEU A 713 -11.66 -4.56 7.93
C LEU A 713 -10.40 -3.70 8.08
N PRO A 714 -9.26 -4.21 8.59
CA PRO A 714 -8.06 -3.37 8.75
C PRO A 714 -7.36 -3.02 7.44
N SER A 715 -7.41 -3.91 6.44
CA SER A 715 -6.58 -3.81 5.23
C SER A 715 -7.37 -3.58 3.94
N GLY A 716 -8.71 -3.70 3.97
CA GLY A 716 -9.53 -3.78 2.76
C GLY A 716 -8.96 -4.80 1.78
N ARG A 717 -8.90 -4.44 0.49
CA ARG A 717 -8.30 -5.27 -0.57
C ARG A 717 -6.76 -5.15 -0.68
N ALA A 718 -6.07 -4.50 0.26
CA ALA A 718 -4.65 -4.12 0.06
C ALA A 718 -3.75 -5.31 -0.28
N LEU A 719 -3.93 -6.46 0.40
CA LEU A 719 -3.16 -7.68 0.15
C LEU A 719 -3.38 -8.26 -1.26
N LEU A 720 -4.63 -8.28 -1.74
CA LEU A 720 -4.97 -8.72 -3.11
C LEU A 720 -4.51 -7.71 -4.16
N SER A 721 -4.77 -6.42 -3.95
CA SER A 721 -4.30 -5.33 -4.82
C SER A 721 -2.78 -5.33 -4.99
N THR A 722 -2.04 -5.84 -3.99
CA THR A 722 -0.59 -6.00 -4.04
C THR A 722 -0.16 -7.13 -4.98
N ILE A 723 -0.86 -8.27 -5.00
CA ILE A 723 -0.60 -9.35 -5.99
C ILE A 723 -0.80 -8.82 -7.40
N ARG A 724 -1.93 -8.13 -7.64
CA ARG A 724 -2.24 -7.51 -8.94
C ARG A 724 -1.15 -6.55 -9.39
N ASP A 725 -0.67 -5.68 -8.49
CA ASP A 725 0.36 -4.69 -8.83
C ASP A 725 1.74 -5.33 -9.09
N VAL A 726 2.19 -6.23 -8.21
CA VAL A 726 3.51 -6.89 -8.36
C VAL A 726 3.61 -7.67 -9.66
N TRP A 727 2.52 -8.34 -10.07
CA TRP A 727 2.51 -9.26 -11.21
C TRP A 727 1.83 -8.73 -12.47
N GLN A 728 1.46 -7.44 -12.50
CA GLN A 728 0.85 -6.80 -13.68
C GLN A 728 -0.39 -7.51 -14.20
N VAL A 729 -1.26 -7.92 -13.29
CA VAL A 729 -2.48 -8.61 -13.69
C VAL A 729 -3.37 -7.56 -14.36
N ALA A 730 -3.50 -7.66 -15.69
CA ALA A 730 -4.31 -6.75 -16.47
C ALA A 730 -5.73 -6.71 -15.90
N SER A 731 -6.31 -5.52 -15.78
CA SER A 731 -7.70 -5.32 -15.38
C SER A 731 -8.63 -5.84 -16.47
N ARG A 732 -8.71 -7.16 -16.65
CA ARG A 732 -9.68 -7.83 -17.50
C ARG A 732 -11.02 -7.84 -16.78
N ILE A 733 -11.62 -6.66 -16.62
CA ILE A 733 -13.06 -6.56 -16.44
C ILE A 733 -13.56 -6.20 -17.83
N GLN A 734 -13.80 -7.21 -18.67
CA GLN A 734 -14.74 -6.99 -19.76
C GLN A 734 -16.07 -6.60 -19.09
N PRO A 735 -16.66 -5.44 -19.41
CA PRO A 735 -18.05 -5.24 -19.08
C PRO A 735 -18.79 -6.32 -19.85
N THR A 736 -19.31 -7.32 -19.15
CA THR A 736 -20.27 -8.26 -19.68
C THR A 736 -21.36 -7.43 -20.32
N GLY A 737 -21.41 -7.47 -21.66
CA GLY A 737 -22.47 -6.84 -22.43
C GLY A 737 -23.79 -7.38 -21.89
N VAL A 738 -24.63 -6.46 -21.45
CA VAL A 738 -26.05 -6.74 -21.34
C VAL A 738 -26.53 -6.85 -22.79
N GLU A 739 -26.82 -8.07 -23.25
CA GLU A 739 -27.71 -8.27 -24.40
C GLU A 739 -29.15 -7.87 -24.04
#